data_AF-A0A962FUZ0-F1
#
_entry.id   AF-A0A962FUZ0-F1
#
_cell.length_a   1.000
_cell.length_b   1.000
_cell.length_c   1.000
_cell.angle_alpha   90.00
_cell.angle_beta   90.00
_cell.angle_gamma   90.00
#
_symmetry.space_group_name_H-M   'P 1'
#
loop_
_entity.id
_entity.type
_entity.pdbx_description
1 polymer ?
#
loop_
_entity_poly.entity_id
_entity_poly.type
_entity_poly.pdbx_seq_one_letter_code
_entity_poly.pdbx_strand_id
1 'polypeptide(L)'
;MIAPIIYLALAVAVAWLITRFFVYVRSDEIAIIEQRFFGMPLEQGRVFALENQVGLKARYFTPGLHFVLWPIINVVTKPDFMVIGADELGIVEATDGAPLESGRIFADDPAGQHHNNFQNPVAFLKANGIRGKQLRFLTNGTFKINPYLFKVTKIKKTVIKEGQIGVVTAMDGMALEAGQLLGKSVDDHSHFQRAEAFLKNGGEKGPQIDFLRPGTYNINTEVFKVEVFDATYIGENQIGIVEAMDGLPMDTTDVVVPTPDGHNNFQNGQAFLNNGGHRGPQERILTPGTYYINPYLFSVTTRQQTVVNKGQVGVLISNIGKDPAGFVPQAPVIGEDASDEAAATRHVVPRGYRGIQREVLGPGAYNINPLAYVVIIIPTTMRSLDWSGERRTAGSEGMSFDPFQVVSHDGFPMQVEVRCQYRILPENAPYVVQKLGSITELESNVIHPQIDGIFRAQVARSPAIAYQQNRAEEQDAAEDAVRDDLKKYRVDVVSVMITNIHLPEALMKTTQQKNLAEQEKSMYDAKQQAELRRIEFEKTKAEADAQVDIITAEAGIKVAQHEARQVEERARGDATRIRMLAEAEATETTQIGDAEAEVIRAKGEAQAKAYHDQVNALTAQGVTTVEIMKAIAGAGLKITPDVQVTGSAGSALDGGLMQVILSRMVQDQTGIPTGGPKGSKADKIAS
;
A
#
# COMPACT_ATOMS: atom_id res chain seq x y z
N MET A 1 -13.11 -116.93 65.93
CA MET A 1 -12.54 -115.67 65.39
C MET A 1 -13.53 -114.77 64.62
N ILE A 2 -14.83 -115.10 64.54
CA ILE A 2 -15.80 -114.35 63.71
C ILE A 2 -16.43 -113.15 64.46
N ALA A 3 -16.66 -113.27 65.78
CA ALA A 3 -17.24 -112.19 66.60
C ALA A 3 -16.48 -110.85 66.57
N PRO A 4 -15.14 -110.77 66.71
CA PRO A 4 -14.43 -109.49 66.67
C PRO A 4 -14.49 -108.81 65.30
N ILE A 5 -14.60 -109.59 64.21
CA ILE A 5 -14.73 -109.08 62.84
C ILE A 5 -16.11 -108.43 62.64
N ILE A 6 -17.17 -109.00 63.23
CA ILE A 6 -18.52 -108.43 63.20
C ILE A 6 -18.59 -107.12 63.99
N TYR A 7 -18.00 -107.06 65.19
CA TYR A 7 -17.95 -105.82 65.96
C TYR A 7 -17.11 -104.74 65.26
N LEU A 8 -16.01 -105.11 64.61
CA LEU A 8 -15.20 -104.19 63.82
C LEU A 8 -15.98 -103.70 62.59
N ALA A 9 -16.66 -104.58 61.86
CA ALA A 9 -17.50 -104.20 60.71
C ALA A 9 -18.67 -103.30 61.13
N LEU A 10 -19.30 -103.58 62.28
CA LEU A 10 -20.34 -102.73 62.85
C LEU A 10 -19.77 -101.38 63.28
N ALA A 11 -18.61 -101.34 63.92
CA ALA A 11 -17.94 -100.09 64.31
C ALA A 11 -17.55 -99.25 63.09
N VAL A 12 -17.05 -99.88 62.02
CA VAL A 12 -16.75 -99.21 60.74
C VAL A 12 -18.03 -98.73 60.07
N ALA A 13 -19.11 -99.52 60.07
CA ALA A 13 -20.39 -99.12 59.53
C ALA A 13 -21.01 -97.95 60.30
N VAL A 14 -20.94 -97.97 61.64
CA VAL A 14 -21.41 -96.87 62.50
C VAL A 14 -20.54 -95.63 62.31
N ALA A 15 -19.21 -95.76 62.26
CA ALA A 15 -18.31 -94.64 61.98
C ALA A 15 -18.59 -94.04 60.59
N TRP A 16 -18.80 -94.89 59.58
CA TRP A 16 -19.21 -94.47 58.24
C TRP A 16 -20.56 -93.75 58.24
N LEU A 17 -21.55 -94.25 58.99
CA LEU A 17 -22.85 -93.61 59.13
C LEU A 17 -22.73 -92.24 59.85
N ILE A 18 -21.88 -92.14 60.87
CA ILE A 18 -21.57 -90.87 61.57
C ILE A 18 -20.94 -89.86 60.60
N THR A 19 -20.03 -90.28 59.72
CA THR A 19 -19.42 -89.36 58.73
C THR A 19 -20.46 -88.75 57.78
N ARG A 20 -21.62 -89.38 57.59
CA ARG A 20 -22.69 -88.84 56.74
C ARG A 20 -23.47 -87.69 57.39
N PHE A 21 -23.45 -87.59 58.72
CA PHE A 21 -24.06 -86.48 59.47
C PHE A 21 -23.20 -85.23 59.51
N PHE A 22 -21.91 -85.33 59.19
CA PHE A 22 -21.00 -84.19 59.18
C PHE A 22 -20.65 -83.78 57.75
N VAL A 23 -20.90 -82.52 57.43
CA VAL A 23 -20.55 -81.92 56.14
C VAL A 23 -19.47 -80.89 56.39
N TYR A 24 -18.30 -81.14 55.82
CA TYR A 24 -17.23 -80.14 55.76
C TYR A 24 -17.36 -79.29 54.50
N VAL A 25 -17.45 -77.98 54.68
CA VAL A 25 -17.47 -76.98 53.58
C VAL A 25 -16.12 -76.28 53.56
N ARG A 26 -15.44 -76.27 52.41
CA ARG A 26 -14.11 -75.66 52.26
C ARG A 26 -14.19 -74.14 52.50
N SER A 27 -13.04 -73.52 52.74
CA SER A 27 -12.92 -72.07 53.04
C SER A 27 -13.43 -71.15 51.91
N ASP A 28 -13.46 -71.67 50.68
CA ASP A 28 -13.81 -71.01 49.42
C ASP A 28 -15.18 -71.44 48.86
N GLU A 29 -15.91 -72.29 49.58
CA GLU A 29 -17.20 -72.85 49.15
C GLU A 29 -18.36 -72.41 50.04
N ILE A 30 -19.55 -72.41 49.46
CA ILE A 30 -20.81 -72.51 50.22
C ILE A 30 -21.39 -73.92 50.01
N ALA A 31 -22.25 -74.40 50.91
CA ALA A 31 -23.00 -75.64 50.66
C ALA A 31 -24.50 -75.36 50.58
N ILE A 32 -25.09 -75.78 49.46
CA ILE A 32 -26.52 -75.62 49.18
C ILE A 32 -27.22 -76.90 49.60
N ILE A 33 -28.29 -76.73 50.37
CA ILE A 33 -28.98 -77.84 51.03
C ILE A 33 -30.43 -77.94 50.55
N GLU A 34 -30.95 -79.17 50.59
CA GLU A 34 -32.33 -79.51 50.29
C GLU A 34 -32.91 -80.30 51.46
N GLN A 35 -34.13 -79.96 51.87
CA GLN A 35 -34.87 -80.67 52.92
C GLN A 35 -35.90 -81.60 52.24
N ARG A 36 -35.77 -82.93 52.42
CA ARG A 36 -36.50 -83.92 51.61
C ARG A 36 -37.78 -84.46 52.24
N PHE A 37 -37.83 -84.66 53.56
CA PHE A 37 -38.87 -85.50 54.19
C PHE A 37 -39.77 -84.80 55.21
N PHE A 38 -39.30 -83.75 55.89
CA PHE A 38 -40.04 -83.09 56.96
C PHE A 38 -40.27 -81.61 56.64
N GLY A 39 -41.45 -81.06 56.94
CA GLY A 39 -41.74 -79.63 56.80
C GLY A 39 -43.08 -79.32 56.14
N MET A 40 -43.40 -78.03 56.04
CA MET A 40 -44.55 -77.54 55.28
C MET A 40 -44.28 -77.64 53.77
N PRO A 41 -45.31 -77.83 52.92
CA PRO A 41 -45.15 -77.71 51.48
C PRO A 41 -44.71 -76.29 51.08
N LEU A 42 -44.07 -76.15 49.92
CA LEU A 42 -43.69 -74.86 49.34
C LEU A 42 -44.91 -73.98 49.09
N GLU A 43 -44.77 -72.68 49.30
CA GLU A 43 -45.76 -71.70 48.87
C GLU A 43 -45.95 -71.75 47.36
N GLN A 44 -47.19 -71.59 46.90
CA GLN A 44 -47.54 -71.70 45.49
C GLN A 44 -46.78 -70.64 44.67
N GLY A 45 -46.00 -71.09 43.68
CA GLY A 45 -45.20 -70.23 42.81
C GLY A 45 -43.77 -69.93 43.28
N ARG A 46 -43.37 -70.38 44.48
CA ARG A 46 -41.97 -70.33 44.94
C ARG A 46 -41.21 -71.60 44.61
N VAL A 47 -39.91 -71.47 44.40
CA VAL A 47 -38.99 -72.58 44.08
C VAL A 47 -38.08 -72.92 45.27
N PHE A 48 -37.79 -71.93 46.12
CA PHE A 48 -36.92 -72.07 47.28
C PHE A 48 -37.71 -72.12 48.58
N ALA A 49 -37.38 -73.12 49.39
CA ALA A 49 -37.97 -73.34 50.70
C ALA A 49 -37.37 -72.37 51.73
N LEU A 50 -38.26 -71.68 52.44
CA LEU A 50 -37.93 -70.89 53.64
C LEU A 50 -37.76 -71.83 54.86
N GLU A 51 -37.60 -71.24 56.04
CA GLU A 51 -37.44 -71.99 57.30
C GLU A 51 -38.63 -72.98 57.47
N ASN A 52 -38.33 -74.23 57.80
CA ASN A 52 -39.29 -75.35 57.98
C ASN A 52 -40.10 -75.83 56.75
N GLN A 53 -39.81 -75.39 55.53
CA GLN A 53 -40.44 -75.93 54.30
C GLN A 53 -39.63 -77.06 53.65
N VAL A 54 -40.29 -77.98 52.95
CA VAL A 54 -39.65 -79.05 52.15
C VAL A 54 -39.20 -78.49 50.80
N GLY A 55 -38.00 -78.83 50.34
CA GLY A 55 -37.43 -78.38 49.06
C GLY A 55 -36.03 -77.80 49.15
N LEU A 56 -35.56 -77.20 48.04
CA LEU A 56 -34.25 -76.55 47.94
C LEU A 56 -34.23 -75.31 48.85
N LYS A 57 -33.35 -75.28 49.86
CA LYS A 57 -33.33 -74.16 50.81
C LYS A 57 -32.73 -72.91 50.19
N ALA A 58 -33.34 -71.76 50.50
CA ALA A 58 -32.72 -70.48 50.20
C ALA A 58 -31.41 -70.30 50.99
N ARG A 59 -31.41 -70.68 52.28
CA ARG A 59 -30.24 -70.62 53.16
C ARG A 59 -29.19 -71.65 52.73
N TYR A 60 -27.93 -71.21 52.68
CA TYR A 60 -26.76 -72.06 52.50
C TYR A 60 -25.92 -72.15 53.78
N PHE A 61 -25.04 -73.14 53.86
CA PHE A 61 -24.02 -73.22 54.90
C PHE A 61 -22.76 -72.47 54.50
N THR A 62 -22.25 -71.64 55.42
CA THR A 62 -20.95 -70.97 55.30
C THR A 62 -19.80 -71.98 55.48
N PRO A 63 -18.56 -71.63 55.13
CA PRO A 63 -17.41 -72.48 55.42
C PRO A 63 -17.36 -72.97 56.87
N GLY A 64 -16.92 -74.21 57.07
CA GLY A 64 -16.83 -74.85 58.38
C GLY A 64 -17.43 -76.25 58.41
N LEU A 65 -17.37 -76.86 59.59
CA LEU A 65 -17.98 -78.15 59.88
C LEU A 65 -19.43 -77.95 60.30
N HIS A 66 -20.37 -78.44 59.50
CA HIS A 66 -21.80 -78.38 59.80
C HIS A 66 -22.34 -79.77 60.12
N PHE A 67 -23.18 -79.86 61.15
CA PHE A 67 -23.95 -81.05 61.46
C PHE A 67 -25.28 -81.01 60.70
N VAL A 68 -25.54 -82.05 59.91
CA VAL A 68 -26.70 -82.16 59.03
C VAL A 68 -27.41 -83.48 59.35
N LEU A 69 -28.70 -83.42 59.68
CA LEU A 69 -29.51 -84.63 59.90
C LEU A 69 -29.75 -85.37 58.57
N TRP A 70 -28.83 -86.26 58.22
CA TRP A 70 -29.03 -87.20 57.12
C TRP A 70 -29.97 -88.35 57.57
N PRO A 71 -30.95 -88.81 56.76
CA PRO A 71 -31.22 -88.47 55.35
C PRO A 71 -32.23 -87.33 55.14
N ILE A 72 -32.60 -86.58 56.19
CA ILE A 72 -33.64 -85.54 56.14
C ILE A 72 -33.18 -84.31 55.34
N ILE A 73 -31.95 -83.87 55.57
CA ILE A 73 -31.31 -82.77 54.85
C ILE A 73 -30.18 -83.35 54.00
N ASN A 74 -30.18 -83.02 52.71
CA ASN A 74 -29.14 -83.41 51.77
C ASN A 74 -28.38 -82.19 51.29
N VAL A 75 -27.07 -82.34 51.04
CA VAL A 75 -26.26 -81.30 50.38
C VAL A 75 -26.33 -81.57 48.89
N VAL A 76 -26.86 -80.61 48.14
CA VAL A 76 -27.06 -80.73 46.70
C VAL A 76 -25.76 -80.45 45.97
N THR A 77 -25.13 -79.31 46.26
CA THR A 77 -23.86 -78.93 45.64
C THR A 77 -23.07 -77.99 46.55
N LYS A 78 -21.76 -77.88 46.27
CA LYS A 78 -20.85 -76.96 46.96
C LYS A 78 -20.19 -76.04 45.94
N PRO A 79 -20.84 -74.91 45.57
CA PRO A 79 -20.23 -73.99 44.63
C PRO A 79 -19.17 -73.13 45.34
N ASP A 80 -18.12 -72.78 44.59
CA ASP A 80 -17.10 -71.84 45.02
C ASP A 80 -17.68 -70.41 45.11
N PHE A 81 -17.01 -69.53 45.84
CA PHE A 81 -17.41 -68.12 45.95
C PHE A 81 -17.36 -67.39 44.61
N MET A 82 -18.32 -66.48 44.40
CA MET A 82 -18.34 -65.66 43.21
C MET A 82 -17.30 -64.55 43.33
N VAL A 83 -16.22 -64.65 42.56
CA VAL A 83 -15.18 -63.62 42.45
C VAL A 83 -15.48 -62.71 41.27
N ILE A 84 -15.61 -61.41 41.51
CA ILE A 84 -15.77 -60.37 40.48
C ILE A 84 -14.47 -59.59 40.39
N GLY A 85 -13.87 -59.56 39.20
CA GLY A 85 -12.60 -58.87 38.95
C GLY A 85 -12.67 -57.36 39.16
N ALA A 86 -11.51 -56.72 39.26
CA ALA A 86 -11.42 -55.26 39.47
C ALA A 86 -12.09 -54.44 38.35
N ASP A 87 -12.06 -54.94 37.11
CA ASP A 87 -12.64 -54.29 35.92
C ASP A 87 -14.01 -54.86 35.53
N GLU A 88 -14.61 -55.67 36.41
CA GLU A 88 -15.88 -56.35 36.19
C GLU A 88 -16.97 -55.85 37.15
N LEU A 89 -18.22 -56.04 36.74
CA LEU A 89 -19.44 -55.90 37.54
C LEU A 89 -20.26 -57.18 37.40
N GLY A 90 -20.91 -57.61 38.47
CA GLY A 90 -21.82 -58.75 38.45
C GLY A 90 -23.28 -58.28 38.35
N ILE A 91 -23.92 -58.48 37.20
CA ILE A 91 -25.36 -58.29 37.06
C ILE A 91 -26.08 -59.50 37.64
N VAL A 92 -27.04 -59.26 38.53
CA VAL A 92 -27.74 -60.30 39.27
C VAL A 92 -29.13 -60.52 38.68
N GLU A 93 -29.50 -61.77 38.44
CA GLU A 93 -30.84 -62.20 38.04
C GLU A 93 -31.39 -63.17 39.10
N ALA A 94 -32.49 -62.80 39.74
CA ALA A 94 -33.15 -63.62 40.75
C ALA A 94 -34.13 -64.59 40.09
N THR A 95 -34.00 -65.89 40.37
CA THR A 95 -34.88 -66.93 39.80
C THR A 95 -36.20 -67.08 40.58
N ASP A 96 -36.21 -66.69 41.85
CA ASP A 96 -37.37 -66.82 42.75
C ASP A 96 -37.61 -65.53 43.55
N GLY A 97 -38.86 -65.33 43.97
CA GLY A 97 -39.35 -64.10 44.56
C GLY A 97 -40.76 -63.72 44.09
N ALA A 98 -41.24 -62.56 44.51
CA ALA A 98 -42.48 -61.98 44.02
C ALA A 98 -42.42 -61.77 42.49
N PRO A 99 -43.55 -61.90 41.76
CA PRO A 99 -43.56 -61.68 40.33
C PRO A 99 -43.22 -60.22 39.98
N LEU A 100 -42.50 -60.01 38.87
CA LEU A 100 -42.22 -58.69 38.33
C LEU A 100 -43.52 -57.98 37.92
N GLU A 101 -43.61 -56.68 38.19
CA GLU A 101 -44.76 -55.86 37.78
C GLU A 101 -44.91 -55.85 36.25
N SER A 102 -46.16 -55.91 35.77
CA SER A 102 -46.44 -55.93 34.34
C SER A 102 -45.94 -54.64 33.68
N GLY A 103 -45.11 -54.77 32.65
CA GLY A 103 -44.54 -53.65 31.89
C GLY A 103 -43.12 -53.24 32.31
N ARG A 104 -42.60 -53.71 33.44
CA ARG A 104 -41.20 -53.48 33.86
C ARG A 104 -40.28 -54.59 33.34
N ILE A 105 -39.01 -54.24 33.09
CA ILE A 105 -38.00 -55.20 32.61
C ILE A 105 -37.05 -55.56 33.76
N PHE A 106 -36.78 -54.62 34.66
CA PHE A 106 -35.90 -54.80 35.81
C PHE A 106 -36.68 -54.82 37.12
N ALA A 107 -36.29 -55.74 37.99
CA ALA A 107 -36.78 -55.91 39.34
C ALA A 107 -36.13 -54.87 40.29
N ASP A 108 -36.99 -54.17 41.04
CA ASP A 108 -36.54 -53.38 42.19
C ASP A 108 -36.06 -54.31 43.32
N ASP A 109 -35.24 -53.77 44.21
CA ASP A 109 -34.71 -54.49 45.38
C ASP A 109 -35.27 -53.88 46.69
N PRO A 110 -36.49 -54.28 47.10
CA PRO A 110 -37.09 -53.78 48.36
C PRO A 110 -36.26 -54.13 49.60
N ALA A 111 -35.47 -55.21 49.51
CA ALA A 111 -34.64 -55.69 50.61
C ALA A 111 -33.38 -54.81 50.80
N GLY A 112 -32.96 -54.06 49.79
CA GLY A 112 -31.88 -53.08 49.84
C GLY A 112 -30.63 -53.61 50.54
N GLN A 113 -30.22 -52.99 51.64
CA GLN A 113 -28.99 -53.41 52.36
C GLN A 113 -29.19 -54.62 53.28
N HIS A 114 -30.43 -55.05 53.56
CA HIS A 114 -30.72 -56.10 54.55
C HIS A 114 -30.21 -57.49 54.16
N HIS A 115 -29.99 -57.73 52.87
CA HIS A 115 -29.48 -59.00 52.34
C HIS A 115 -27.98 -58.95 51.94
N ASN A 116 -27.28 -57.87 52.29
CA ASN A 116 -25.83 -57.72 52.18
C ASN A 116 -25.27 -58.13 50.79
N ASN A 117 -25.69 -57.42 49.73
CA ASN A 117 -25.30 -57.71 48.34
C ASN A 117 -25.65 -59.14 47.91
N PHE A 118 -26.91 -59.55 48.12
CA PHE A 118 -27.45 -60.87 47.75
C PHE A 118 -26.78 -62.07 48.45
N GLN A 119 -25.95 -61.83 49.47
CA GLN A 119 -25.33 -62.91 50.24
C GLN A 119 -26.29 -63.53 51.26
N ASN A 120 -27.34 -62.84 51.68
CA ASN A 120 -28.37 -63.41 52.55
C ASN A 120 -29.68 -63.64 51.77
N PRO A 121 -29.84 -64.80 51.12
CA PRO A 121 -31.00 -65.12 50.28
C PRO A 121 -32.32 -65.18 51.06
N VAL A 122 -32.27 -65.53 52.35
CA VAL A 122 -33.47 -65.57 53.21
C VAL A 122 -33.98 -64.16 53.47
N ALA A 123 -33.09 -63.21 53.74
CA ALA A 123 -33.47 -61.80 53.93
C ALA A 123 -34.12 -61.21 52.67
N PHE A 124 -33.59 -61.54 51.48
CA PHE A 124 -34.17 -61.13 50.20
C PHE A 124 -35.60 -61.66 50.02
N LEU A 125 -35.83 -62.95 50.24
CA LEU A 125 -37.16 -63.56 50.06
C LEU A 125 -38.15 -63.17 51.16
N LYS A 126 -37.70 -62.90 52.40
CA LYS A 126 -38.54 -62.41 53.51
C LYS A 126 -38.97 -60.96 53.31
N ALA A 127 -38.12 -60.14 52.69
CA ALA A 127 -38.42 -58.74 52.36
C ALA A 127 -39.17 -58.57 51.02
N ASN A 128 -39.83 -59.63 50.54
CA ASN A 128 -40.60 -59.64 49.30
C ASN A 128 -39.78 -59.27 48.05
N GLY A 129 -38.53 -59.76 47.98
CA GLY A 129 -37.67 -59.60 46.81
C GLY A 129 -38.34 -60.09 45.52
N ILE A 130 -38.12 -59.38 44.42
CA ILE A 130 -38.80 -59.59 43.14
C ILE A 130 -37.92 -60.46 42.24
N ARG A 131 -38.52 -61.45 41.57
CA ARG A 131 -37.81 -62.31 40.60
C ARG A 131 -37.55 -61.58 39.29
N GLY A 132 -36.42 -61.89 38.63
CA GLY A 132 -35.98 -61.26 37.37
C GLY A 132 -34.63 -60.55 37.51
N LYS A 133 -34.25 -59.81 36.47
CA LYS A 133 -33.01 -59.03 36.41
C LYS A 133 -33.05 -57.88 37.42
N GLN A 134 -32.11 -57.83 38.34
CA GLN A 134 -32.09 -56.85 39.42
C GLN A 134 -31.50 -55.52 38.95
N LEU A 135 -32.00 -54.41 39.47
CA LEU A 135 -31.40 -53.08 39.27
C LEU A 135 -30.03 -52.96 39.95
N ARG A 136 -29.89 -53.60 41.11
CA ARG A 136 -28.64 -53.63 41.87
C ARG A 136 -27.65 -54.62 41.27
N PHE A 137 -26.40 -54.20 41.15
CA PHE A 137 -25.29 -55.03 40.70
C PHE A 137 -24.28 -55.25 41.83
N LEU A 138 -23.40 -56.23 41.63
CA LEU A 138 -22.27 -56.52 42.49
C LEU A 138 -21.01 -55.82 41.96
N THR A 139 -20.29 -55.13 42.83
CA THR A 139 -19.00 -54.51 42.52
C THR A 139 -17.87 -55.54 42.58
N ASN A 140 -16.62 -55.11 42.40
CA ASN A 140 -15.46 -55.99 42.55
C ASN A 140 -15.34 -56.50 43.99
N GLY A 141 -15.11 -57.81 44.14
CA GLY A 141 -15.06 -58.48 45.44
C GLY A 141 -15.37 -59.96 45.35
N THR A 142 -15.36 -60.62 46.51
CA THR A 142 -15.70 -62.04 46.66
C THR A 142 -17.02 -62.15 47.41
N PHE A 143 -18.02 -62.73 46.75
CA PHE A 143 -19.38 -62.82 47.26
C PHE A 143 -19.83 -64.27 47.44
N LYS A 144 -20.49 -64.53 48.57
CA LYS A 144 -21.12 -65.82 48.89
C LYS A 144 -22.53 -65.86 48.31
N ILE A 145 -22.63 -66.09 47.00
CA ILE A 145 -23.90 -66.08 46.27
C ILE A 145 -24.41 -67.49 46.07
N ASN A 146 -25.69 -67.72 46.31
CA ASN A 146 -26.37 -68.96 45.94
C ASN A 146 -26.67 -68.95 44.42
N PRO A 147 -25.91 -69.69 43.56
CA PRO A 147 -26.08 -69.66 42.10
C PRO A 147 -27.42 -70.18 41.60
N TYR A 148 -28.16 -70.98 42.39
CA TYR A 148 -29.50 -71.42 41.98
C TYR A 148 -30.55 -70.33 42.18
N LEU A 149 -30.40 -69.50 43.21
CA LEU A 149 -31.35 -68.40 43.47
C LEU A 149 -30.97 -67.14 42.68
N PHE A 150 -29.68 -66.83 42.61
CA PHE A 150 -29.14 -65.64 41.97
C PHE A 150 -28.14 -66.04 40.90
N LYS A 151 -28.52 -65.86 39.64
CA LYS A 151 -27.62 -66.02 38.51
C LYS A 151 -26.84 -64.72 38.33
N VAL A 152 -25.51 -64.81 38.35
CA VAL A 152 -24.63 -63.64 38.20
C VAL A 152 -23.95 -63.68 36.84
N THR A 153 -24.15 -62.63 36.04
CA THR A 153 -23.49 -62.42 34.75
C THR A 153 -22.43 -61.33 34.91
N LYS A 154 -21.19 -61.62 34.53
CA LYS A 154 -20.10 -60.65 34.61
C LYS A 154 -20.07 -59.76 33.37
N ILE A 155 -20.07 -58.45 33.58
CA ILE A 155 -19.90 -57.44 32.54
C ILE A 155 -18.66 -56.60 32.85
N LYS A 156 -18.07 -55.94 31.85
CA LYS A 156 -16.95 -55.02 32.07
C LYS A 156 -17.46 -53.66 32.55
N LYS A 157 -16.65 -52.97 33.37
CA LYS A 157 -16.92 -51.58 33.75
C LYS A 157 -16.87 -50.64 32.54
N THR A 158 -17.67 -49.58 32.58
CA THR A 158 -17.71 -48.57 31.52
C THR A 158 -16.54 -47.61 31.73
N VAL A 159 -15.63 -47.54 30.75
CA VAL A 159 -14.47 -46.65 30.77
C VAL A 159 -14.60 -45.63 29.65
N ILE A 160 -14.55 -44.35 30.01
CA ILE A 160 -14.56 -43.22 29.08
C ILE A 160 -13.18 -42.58 29.15
N LYS A 161 -12.47 -42.56 28.02
CA LYS A 161 -11.12 -42.02 27.96
C LYS A 161 -11.15 -40.49 28.01
N GLU A 162 -9.99 -39.90 28.31
CA GLU A 162 -9.82 -38.45 28.17
C GLU A 162 -10.12 -37.99 26.73
N GLY A 163 -10.75 -36.84 26.60
CA GLY A 163 -11.21 -36.33 25.31
C GLY A 163 -12.44 -37.05 24.75
N GLN A 164 -13.12 -37.89 25.53
CA GLN A 164 -14.36 -38.57 25.15
C GLN A 164 -15.51 -38.25 26.12
N ILE A 165 -16.72 -38.46 25.66
CA ILE A 165 -17.99 -38.28 26.38
C ILE A 165 -18.81 -39.57 26.24
N GLY A 166 -19.41 -40.03 27.33
CA GLY A 166 -20.34 -41.17 27.33
C GLY A 166 -21.78 -40.68 27.35
N VAL A 167 -22.50 -40.83 26.25
CA VAL A 167 -23.93 -40.52 26.17
C VAL A 167 -24.73 -41.74 26.62
N VAL A 168 -25.72 -41.52 27.48
CA VAL A 168 -26.47 -42.60 28.13
C VAL A 168 -27.87 -42.70 27.54
N THR A 169 -28.30 -43.92 27.23
CA THR A 169 -29.68 -44.24 26.84
C THR A 169 -30.28 -45.22 27.85
N ALA A 170 -31.34 -44.81 28.55
CA ALA A 170 -32.06 -45.64 29.50
C ALA A 170 -33.05 -46.58 28.80
N MET A 171 -33.02 -47.86 29.13
CA MET A 171 -33.91 -48.88 28.56
C MET A 171 -35.24 -49.03 29.32
N ASP A 172 -35.27 -48.58 30.58
CA ASP A 172 -36.40 -48.66 31.49
C ASP A 172 -36.60 -47.28 32.16
N GLY A 173 -37.83 -46.96 32.57
CA GLY A 173 -38.23 -45.64 33.04
C GLY A 173 -39.63 -45.22 32.57
N MET A 174 -40.03 -44.00 32.95
CA MET A 174 -41.26 -43.39 32.45
C MET A 174 -41.16 -43.08 30.94
N ALA A 175 -42.28 -43.02 30.23
CA ALA A 175 -42.26 -42.62 28.83
C ALA A 175 -41.88 -41.12 28.69
N LEU A 176 -41.12 -40.78 27.64
CA LEU A 176 -40.85 -39.38 27.29
C LEU A 176 -42.15 -38.63 26.99
N GLU A 177 -42.23 -37.36 27.40
CA GLU A 177 -43.37 -36.50 27.07
C GLU A 177 -43.43 -36.25 25.55
N ALA A 178 -44.64 -36.09 25.01
CA ALA A 178 -44.82 -35.89 23.58
C ALA A 178 -44.14 -34.58 23.13
N GLY A 179 -43.17 -34.71 22.20
CA GLY A 179 -42.39 -33.57 21.68
C GLY A 179 -41.00 -33.42 22.30
N GLN A 180 -40.70 -34.13 23.39
CA GLN A 180 -39.39 -34.19 24.03
C GLN A 180 -38.51 -35.25 23.34
N LEU A 181 -37.24 -34.92 23.04
CA LEU A 181 -36.31 -35.85 22.39
C LEU A 181 -35.42 -36.59 23.40
N LEU A 182 -35.07 -35.92 24.50
CA LEU A 182 -34.12 -36.40 25.50
C LEU A 182 -34.75 -36.44 26.89
N GLY A 183 -34.45 -37.49 27.66
CA GLY A 183 -34.90 -37.63 29.04
C GLY A 183 -34.32 -36.56 29.97
N LYS A 184 -35.14 -36.04 30.89
CA LYS A 184 -34.72 -35.04 31.89
C LYS A 184 -33.64 -35.59 32.81
N SER A 185 -32.75 -34.69 33.24
CA SER A 185 -31.80 -34.97 34.32
C SER A 185 -32.57 -35.21 35.62
N VAL A 186 -32.09 -36.15 36.40
CA VAL A 186 -32.68 -36.56 37.67
C VAL A 186 -31.62 -36.35 38.75
N ASP A 187 -32.02 -36.08 39.99
CA ASP A 187 -31.03 -35.94 41.07
C ASP A 187 -30.66 -37.31 41.69
N ASP A 188 -29.54 -37.35 42.42
CA ASP A 188 -29.07 -38.47 43.27
C ASP A 188 -28.68 -39.80 42.60
N HIS A 189 -28.75 -39.93 41.27
CA HIS A 189 -28.36 -41.18 40.57
C HIS A 189 -26.84 -41.40 40.43
N SER A 190 -26.00 -40.47 40.92
CA SER A 190 -24.52 -40.60 40.94
C SER A 190 -23.91 -40.98 39.58
N HIS A 191 -24.27 -40.24 38.52
CA HIS A 191 -23.85 -40.54 37.14
C HIS A 191 -24.30 -41.94 36.67
N PHE A 192 -25.57 -42.27 36.91
CA PHE A 192 -26.24 -43.51 36.49
C PHE A 192 -25.70 -44.79 37.14
N GLN A 193 -24.86 -44.67 38.16
CA GLN A 193 -24.39 -45.82 38.94
C GLN A 193 -25.48 -46.38 39.86
N ARG A 194 -26.50 -45.58 40.20
CA ARG A 194 -27.62 -46.00 41.05
C ARG A 194 -28.92 -46.05 40.24
N ALA A 195 -29.14 -47.16 39.53
CA ALA A 195 -30.33 -47.35 38.69
C ALA A 195 -31.66 -47.25 39.48
N GLU A 196 -31.69 -47.75 40.72
CA GLU A 196 -32.85 -47.66 41.60
C GLU A 196 -33.25 -46.21 41.91
N ALA A 197 -32.26 -45.35 42.21
CA ALA A 197 -32.51 -43.95 42.50
C ALA A 197 -33.01 -43.21 41.26
N PHE A 198 -32.42 -43.49 40.10
CA PHE A 198 -32.86 -42.94 38.81
C PHE A 198 -34.35 -43.26 38.54
N LEU A 199 -34.76 -44.52 38.67
CA LEU A 199 -36.15 -44.91 38.41
C LEU A 199 -37.13 -44.40 39.48
N LYS A 200 -36.73 -44.37 40.76
CA LYS A 200 -37.58 -43.86 41.87
C LYS A 200 -37.83 -42.35 41.78
N ASN A 201 -36.84 -41.61 41.30
CA ASN A 201 -36.92 -40.16 41.14
C ASN A 201 -37.55 -39.74 39.80
N GLY A 202 -38.17 -40.67 39.06
CA GLY A 202 -38.90 -40.36 37.84
C GLY A 202 -38.04 -40.32 36.57
N GLY A 203 -36.98 -41.11 36.50
CA GLY A 203 -36.17 -41.25 35.29
C GLY A 203 -36.98 -41.70 34.07
N GLU A 204 -36.72 -41.04 32.94
CA GLU A 204 -37.41 -41.27 31.68
C GLU A 204 -36.64 -42.28 30.81
N LYS A 205 -37.37 -43.09 30.04
CA LYS A 205 -36.81 -44.07 29.10
C LYS A 205 -36.39 -43.38 27.81
N GLY A 206 -35.22 -43.73 27.28
CA GLY A 206 -34.67 -43.18 26.03
C GLY A 206 -33.32 -42.49 26.23
N PRO A 207 -32.82 -41.78 25.21
CA PRO A 207 -31.59 -41.01 25.30
C PRO A 207 -31.69 -39.97 26.42
N GLN A 208 -30.65 -39.81 27.25
CA GLN A 208 -30.65 -38.90 28.39
C GLN A 208 -29.92 -37.60 28.07
N ILE A 209 -30.35 -36.51 28.70
CA ILE A 209 -29.68 -35.21 28.59
C ILE A 209 -28.31 -35.22 29.28
N ASP A 210 -28.25 -35.90 30.43
CA ASP A 210 -27.04 -36.07 31.21
C ASP A 210 -26.12 -37.09 30.55
N PHE A 211 -24.82 -36.79 30.64
CA PHE A 211 -23.77 -37.59 30.07
C PHE A 211 -22.67 -37.85 31.10
N LEU A 212 -21.82 -38.79 30.75
CA LEU A 212 -20.68 -39.22 31.53
C LEU A 212 -19.42 -38.53 31.02
N ARG A 213 -18.66 -37.96 31.96
CA ARG A 213 -17.36 -37.35 31.70
C ARG A 213 -16.27 -38.43 31.61
N PRO A 214 -15.03 -38.10 31.21
CA PRO A 214 -13.92 -39.05 31.30
C PRO A 214 -13.79 -39.64 32.70
N GLY A 215 -13.68 -40.97 32.78
CA GLY A 215 -13.69 -41.71 34.04
C GLY A 215 -14.06 -43.18 33.89
N THR A 216 -13.96 -43.91 35.00
CA THR A 216 -14.43 -45.31 35.10
C THR A 216 -15.68 -45.36 35.95
N TYR A 217 -16.77 -45.88 35.38
CA TYR A 217 -18.07 -45.92 36.01
C TYR A 217 -18.58 -47.34 36.19
N ASN A 218 -19.24 -47.58 37.32
CA ASN A 218 -19.92 -48.83 37.61
C ASN A 218 -21.37 -48.77 37.12
N ILE A 219 -21.58 -48.95 35.82
CA ILE A 219 -22.90 -48.81 35.20
C ILE A 219 -23.43 -50.19 34.81
N ASN A 220 -24.70 -50.43 35.15
CA ASN A 220 -25.40 -51.60 34.64
C ASN A 220 -25.74 -51.36 33.16
N THR A 221 -24.93 -51.93 32.26
CA THR A 221 -25.07 -51.74 30.81
C THR A 221 -26.34 -52.35 30.22
N GLU A 222 -27.05 -53.20 30.97
CA GLU A 222 -28.36 -53.71 30.54
C GLU A 222 -29.47 -52.68 30.75
N VAL A 223 -29.38 -51.86 31.81
CA VAL A 223 -30.35 -50.78 32.10
C VAL A 223 -30.00 -49.52 31.32
N PHE A 224 -28.72 -49.18 31.28
CA PHE A 224 -28.19 -47.96 30.67
C PHE A 224 -27.20 -48.32 29.57
N LYS A 225 -27.61 -48.14 28.32
CA LYS A 225 -26.69 -48.28 27.19
C LYS A 225 -25.83 -47.03 27.11
N VAL A 226 -24.51 -47.19 27.18
CA VAL A 226 -23.56 -46.08 27.06
C VAL A 226 -22.88 -46.13 25.70
N GLU A 227 -22.98 -45.03 24.96
CA GLU A 227 -22.30 -44.81 23.69
C GLU A 227 -21.21 -43.76 23.88
N VAL A 228 -20.00 -44.04 23.40
CA VAL A 228 -18.85 -43.16 23.58
C VAL A 228 -18.66 -42.34 22.30
N PHE A 229 -18.61 -41.02 22.46
CA PHE A 229 -18.32 -40.05 21.40
C PHE A 229 -17.07 -39.25 21.76
N ASP A 230 -16.43 -38.66 20.75
CA ASP A 230 -15.30 -37.76 20.99
C ASP A 230 -15.79 -36.39 21.45
N ALA A 231 -15.03 -35.74 22.33
CA ALA A 231 -15.31 -34.40 22.80
C ALA A 231 -15.16 -33.39 21.67
N THR A 232 -15.96 -32.32 21.71
CA THR A 232 -15.93 -31.27 20.69
C THR A 232 -14.68 -30.42 20.88
N TYR A 233 -13.76 -30.48 19.92
CA TYR A 233 -12.55 -29.67 19.89
C TYR A 233 -12.67 -28.51 18.91
N ILE A 234 -12.46 -27.29 19.40
CA ILE A 234 -12.41 -26.06 18.60
C ILE A 234 -10.97 -25.54 18.58
N GLY A 235 -10.34 -25.50 17.41
CA GLY A 235 -8.96 -25.02 17.26
C GLY A 235 -8.78 -23.52 17.52
N GLU A 236 -7.54 -23.06 17.72
CA GLU A 236 -7.20 -21.67 18.10
C GLU A 236 -7.70 -20.57 17.14
N ASN A 237 -7.86 -20.90 15.86
CA ASN A 237 -8.37 -19.97 14.84
C ASN A 237 -9.79 -20.31 14.36
N GLN A 238 -10.50 -21.12 15.15
CA GLN A 238 -11.82 -21.61 14.81
C GLN A 238 -12.86 -21.18 15.84
N ILE A 239 -14.09 -21.15 15.40
CA ILE A 239 -15.29 -20.96 16.22
C ILE A 239 -16.18 -22.18 16.07
N GLY A 240 -16.85 -22.60 17.14
CA GLY A 240 -17.88 -23.63 17.09
C GLY A 240 -19.26 -22.98 16.98
N ILE A 241 -19.96 -23.24 15.88
CA ILE A 241 -21.37 -22.87 15.71
C ILE A 241 -22.21 -24.01 16.28
N VAL A 242 -23.12 -23.67 17.19
CA VAL A 242 -23.95 -24.65 17.90
C VAL A 242 -25.37 -24.60 17.37
N GLU A 243 -25.95 -25.76 17.12
CA GLU A 243 -27.36 -25.93 16.76
C GLU A 243 -28.01 -26.86 17.79
N ALA A 244 -29.11 -26.41 18.41
CA ALA A 244 -29.84 -27.20 19.39
C ALA A 244 -30.93 -28.03 18.70
N MET A 245 -30.97 -29.33 19.00
CA MET A 245 -31.94 -30.27 18.43
C MET A 245 -33.26 -30.29 19.22
N ASP A 246 -33.21 -29.96 20.50
CA ASP A 246 -34.36 -29.95 21.41
C ASP A 246 -34.51 -28.58 22.11
N GLY A 247 -35.71 -28.28 22.59
CA GLY A 247 -36.08 -27.01 23.22
C GLY A 247 -37.34 -26.39 22.65
N LEU A 248 -37.64 -25.16 23.09
CA LEU A 248 -38.78 -24.40 22.61
C LEU A 248 -38.68 -24.18 21.09
N PRO A 249 -39.81 -24.21 20.36
CA PRO A 249 -39.79 -23.97 18.92
C PRO A 249 -39.28 -22.56 18.61
N MET A 250 -38.37 -22.46 17.64
CA MET A 250 -37.92 -21.21 17.05
C MET A 250 -39.05 -20.49 16.30
N ASP A 251 -39.07 -19.16 16.34
CA ASP A 251 -39.98 -18.37 15.52
C ASP A 251 -39.62 -18.48 14.03
N THR A 252 -40.63 -18.51 13.18
CA THR A 252 -40.51 -18.61 11.72
C THR A 252 -39.77 -17.44 11.06
N THR A 253 -39.64 -16.31 11.74
CA THR A 253 -39.00 -15.09 11.22
C THR A 253 -37.52 -14.96 11.59
N ASP A 254 -37.07 -15.74 12.57
CA ASP A 254 -35.71 -15.71 13.06
C ASP A 254 -34.81 -16.62 12.23
N VAL A 255 -33.52 -16.26 12.12
CA VAL A 255 -32.49 -17.09 11.46
C VAL A 255 -31.61 -17.79 12.48
N VAL A 256 -31.45 -17.17 13.66
CA VAL A 256 -30.65 -17.64 14.78
C VAL A 256 -31.41 -17.32 16.06
N VAL A 257 -31.47 -18.26 17.00
CA VAL A 257 -32.18 -18.09 18.26
C VAL A 257 -31.27 -17.52 19.37
N PRO A 258 -31.82 -16.68 20.26
CA PRO A 258 -31.09 -16.21 21.42
C PRO A 258 -30.75 -17.37 22.35
N THR A 259 -29.52 -17.41 22.82
CA THR A 259 -29.04 -18.45 23.72
C THR A 259 -29.20 -18.03 25.17
N PRO A 260 -29.88 -18.81 26.04
CA PRO A 260 -30.04 -18.47 27.45
C PRO A 260 -28.71 -18.51 28.21
N ASP A 261 -28.58 -17.73 29.28
CA ASP A 261 -27.39 -17.78 30.14
C ASP A 261 -27.40 -19.00 31.08
N GLY A 262 -26.25 -19.33 31.70
CA GLY A 262 -26.16 -20.35 32.77
C GLY A 262 -25.91 -21.80 32.33
N HIS A 263 -25.90 -22.11 31.03
CA HIS A 263 -25.67 -23.46 30.50
C HIS A 263 -24.18 -23.89 30.41
N ASN A 264 -23.23 -23.03 30.86
CA ASN A 264 -21.79 -23.28 30.83
C ASN A 264 -21.25 -23.73 29.44
N ASN A 265 -21.43 -22.90 28.40
CA ASN A 265 -21.03 -23.22 27.01
C ASN A 265 -21.60 -24.55 26.48
N PHE A 266 -22.91 -24.74 26.61
CA PHE A 266 -23.65 -25.93 26.18
C PHE A 266 -23.26 -27.25 26.84
N GLN A 267 -22.42 -27.23 27.89
CA GLN A 267 -22.04 -28.43 28.64
C GLN A 267 -23.10 -28.86 29.66
N ASN A 268 -24.03 -27.97 30.04
CA ASN A 268 -25.17 -28.31 30.88
C ASN A 268 -26.47 -28.15 30.06
N GLY A 269 -26.90 -29.25 29.46
CA GLY A 269 -28.12 -29.30 28.65
C GLY A 269 -29.40 -29.04 29.45
N GLN A 270 -29.48 -29.54 30.69
CA GLN A 270 -30.66 -29.33 31.53
C GLN A 270 -30.83 -27.85 31.88
N ALA A 271 -29.74 -27.16 32.22
CA ALA A 271 -29.78 -25.73 32.46
C ALA A 271 -30.18 -24.94 31.20
N PHE A 272 -29.72 -25.37 30.01
CA PHE A 272 -30.13 -24.75 28.74
C PHE A 272 -31.65 -24.85 28.52
N LEU A 273 -32.24 -26.04 28.69
CA LEU A 273 -33.68 -26.23 28.52
C LEU A 273 -34.49 -25.50 29.61
N ASN A 274 -34.07 -25.58 30.87
CA ASN A 274 -34.76 -24.93 32.00
C ASN A 274 -34.79 -23.40 31.87
N ASN A 275 -33.74 -22.81 31.28
CA ASN A 275 -33.65 -21.37 31.08
C ASN A 275 -34.34 -20.89 29.79
N GLY A 276 -35.16 -21.74 29.15
CA GLY A 276 -35.92 -21.38 27.96
C GLY A 276 -35.13 -21.47 26.65
N GLY A 277 -34.21 -22.43 26.54
CA GLY A 277 -33.48 -22.70 25.30
C GLY A 277 -34.41 -23.07 24.14
N HIS A 278 -34.14 -22.52 22.97
CA HIS A 278 -34.89 -22.79 21.75
C HIS A 278 -34.13 -23.76 20.85
N ARG A 279 -34.85 -24.61 20.11
CA ARG A 279 -34.27 -25.47 19.08
C ARG A 279 -33.86 -24.65 17.85
N GLY A 280 -32.80 -25.06 17.16
CA GLY A 280 -32.24 -24.38 15.98
C GLY A 280 -30.85 -23.77 16.22
N PRO A 281 -30.31 -23.03 15.22
CA PRO A 281 -28.99 -22.41 15.30
C PRO A 281 -28.92 -21.36 16.42
N GLN A 282 -27.92 -21.47 17.29
CA GLN A 282 -27.77 -20.64 18.47
C GLN A 282 -26.96 -19.37 18.18
N GLU A 283 -27.29 -18.26 18.83
CA GLU A 283 -26.55 -16.99 18.75
C GLU A 283 -25.13 -17.14 19.30
N ARG A 284 -25.00 -17.73 20.49
CA ARG A 284 -23.69 -17.92 21.12
C ARG A 284 -22.90 -19.01 20.42
N ILE A 285 -21.62 -18.73 20.26
CA ILE A 285 -20.63 -19.63 19.70
C ILE A 285 -19.74 -20.21 20.79
N LEU A 286 -19.05 -21.30 20.45
CA LEU A 286 -17.95 -21.84 21.25
C LEU A 286 -16.63 -21.19 20.83
N THR A 287 -15.92 -20.67 21.81
CA THR A 287 -14.54 -20.18 21.63
C THR A 287 -13.56 -21.36 21.52
N PRO A 288 -12.31 -21.15 21.05
CA PRO A 288 -11.29 -22.20 21.05
C PRO A 288 -11.17 -22.93 22.39
N GLY A 289 -11.10 -24.26 22.34
CA GLY A 289 -11.09 -25.12 23.52
C GLY A 289 -11.74 -26.48 23.29
N THR A 290 -11.67 -27.34 24.31
CA THR A 290 -12.31 -28.67 24.33
C THR A 290 -13.56 -28.62 25.20
N TYR A 291 -14.71 -29.02 24.64
CA TYR A 291 -15.99 -29.03 25.32
C TYR A 291 -16.61 -30.42 25.31
N TYR A 292 -17.18 -30.82 26.45
CA TYR A 292 -17.96 -32.05 26.57
C TYR A 292 -19.43 -31.71 26.35
N ILE A 293 -19.90 -31.90 25.12
CA ILE A 293 -21.23 -31.51 24.67
C ILE A 293 -21.97 -32.77 24.25
N ASN A 294 -23.22 -32.91 24.69
CA ASN A 294 -24.07 -34.04 24.31
C ASN A 294 -24.46 -33.92 22.82
N PRO A 295 -23.98 -34.82 21.93
CA PRO A 295 -24.23 -34.74 20.48
C PRO A 295 -25.70 -34.98 20.10
N TYR A 296 -26.51 -35.57 20.99
CA TYR A 296 -27.94 -35.71 20.76
C TYR A 296 -28.73 -34.44 21.03
N LEU A 297 -28.21 -33.55 21.89
CA LEU A 297 -28.86 -32.27 22.18
C LEU A 297 -28.32 -31.15 21.28
N PHE A 298 -27.01 -31.12 21.06
CA PHE A 298 -26.35 -30.06 20.33
C PHE A 298 -25.47 -30.61 19.21
N SER A 299 -25.65 -30.08 18.01
CA SER A 299 -24.73 -30.26 16.89
C SER A 299 -23.76 -29.09 16.83
N VAL A 300 -22.46 -29.38 16.74
CA VAL A 300 -21.42 -28.34 16.67
C VAL A 300 -20.68 -28.43 15.35
N THR A 301 -20.68 -27.32 14.61
CA THR A 301 -19.93 -27.18 13.35
C THR A 301 -18.82 -26.15 13.51
N THR A 302 -17.57 -26.54 13.22
CA THR A 302 -16.42 -25.63 13.27
C THR A 302 -16.35 -24.74 12.03
N ARG A 303 -16.12 -23.44 12.21
CA ARG A 303 -15.80 -22.48 11.13
C ARG A 303 -14.54 -21.69 11.49
N GLN A 304 -13.89 -21.10 10.48
CA GLN A 304 -12.77 -20.20 10.73
C GLN A 304 -13.26 -18.89 11.35
N GLN A 305 -12.48 -18.34 12.28
CA GLN A 305 -12.75 -17.02 12.85
C GLN A 305 -12.65 -15.91 11.79
N THR A 306 -13.36 -14.81 12.00
CA THR A 306 -13.27 -13.65 11.10
C THR A 306 -12.02 -12.85 11.43
N VAL A 307 -11.12 -12.73 10.46
CA VAL A 307 -9.88 -11.95 10.61
C VAL A 307 -9.97 -10.66 9.79
N VAL A 308 -9.78 -9.53 10.46
CA VAL A 308 -9.67 -8.21 9.84
C VAL A 308 -8.20 -7.81 9.88
N ASN A 309 -7.58 -7.65 8.71
CA ASN A 309 -6.15 -7.31 8.63
C ASN A 309 -5.90 -5.83 8.93
N LYS A 310 -4.65 -5.48 9.23
CA LYS A 310 -4.23 -4.08 9.35
C LYS A 310 -4.47 -3.34 8.04
N GLY A 311 -4.99 -2.11 8.12
CA GLY A 311 -5.39 -1.32 6.95
C GLY A 311 -6.76 -1.71 6.39
N GLN A 312 -7.51 -2.56 7.10
CA GLN A 312 -8.89 -2.92 6.78
C GLN A 312 -9.79 -2.73 8.00
N VAL A 313 -11.09 -2.55 7.76
CA VAL A 313 -12.14 -2.53 8.78
C VAL A 313 -13.26 -3.48 8.40
N GLY A 314 -13.85 -4.15 9.38
CA GLY A 314 -15.00 -5.02 9.17
C GLY A 314 -16.31 -4.27 9.45
N VAL A 315 -17.13 -4.08 8.44
CA VAL A 315 -18.51 -3.58 8.61
C VAL A 315 -19.41 -4.77 8.94
N LEU A 316 -20.10 -4.69 10.08
CA LEU A 316 -20.97 -5.77 10.56
C LEU A 316 -22.40 -5.54 10.09
N ILE A 317 -23.04 -6.58 9.56
CA ILE A 317 -24.47 -6.62 9.23
C ILE A 317 -25.12 -7.64 10.16
N SER A 318 -26.04 -7.18 11.00
CA SER A 318 -26.76 -8.05 11.95
C SER A 318 -28.04 -8.60 11.32
N ASN A 319 -28.17 -9.92 11.28
CA ASN A 319 -29.42 -10.59 10.90
C ASN A 319 -30.36 -10.77 12.10
N ILE A 320 -29.87 -10.53 13.31
CA ILE A 320 -30.60 -10.65 14.58
C ILE A 320 -30.81 -9.28 15.25
N GLY A 321 -31.77 -9.21 16.17
CA GLY A 321 -32.10 -8.01 16.94
C GLY A 321 -33.47 -7.41 16.58
N LYS A 322 -33.73 -6.20 17.08
CA LYS A 322 -35.00 -5.50 16.83
C LYS A 322 -35.10 -5.06 15.37
N ASP A 323 -36.33 -5.02 14.86
CA ASP A 323 -36.62 -4.53 13.51
C ASP A 323 -36.16 -3.06 13.36
N PRO A 324 -35.35 -2.72 12.33
CA PRO A 324 -34.94 -1.35 12.03
C PRO A 324 -36.10 -0.37 11.80
N ALA A 325 -37.31 -0.85 11.47
CA ALA A 325 -38.48 0.00 11.32
C ALA A 325 -38.87 0.74 12.62
N GLY A 326 -38.57 0.15 13.78
CA GLY A 326 -38.81 0.75 15.10
C GLY A 326 -37.74 1.77 15.54
N PHE A 327 -36.66 1.94 14.78
CA PHE A 327 -35.62 2.92 15.08
C PHE A 327 -35.95 4.27 14.44
N VAL A 328 -36.21 5.26 15.29
CA VAL A 328 -36.30 6.68 14.89
C VAL A 328 -34.94 7.32 15.22
N PRO A 329 -34.19 7.84 14.24
CA PRO A 329 -32.92 8.51 14.50
C PRO A 329 -33.13 9.66 15.48
N GLN A 330 -32.39 9.70 16.59
CA GLN A 330 -32.35 10.87 17.44
C GLN A 330 -31.47 11.94 16.78
N ALA A 331 -32.14 12.99 16.32
CA ALA A 331 -31.64 14.25 15.76
C ALA A 331 -30.99 14.20 14.35
N PRO A 332 -31.28 15.19 13.50
CA PRO A 332 -30.64 15.34 12.20
C PRO A 332 -29.17 15.67 12.39
N VAL A 333 -28.30 14.96 11.67
CA VAL A 333 -26.92 15.38 11.47
C VAL A 333 -26.96 16.74 10.77
N ILE A 334 -26.28 17.73 11.34
CA ILE A 334 -26.26 19.12 10.88
C ILE A 334 -25.90 19.16 9.38
N GLY A 335 -26.82 19.66 8.54
CA GLY A 335 -26.56 20.01 7.14
C GLY A 335 -27.45 19.36 6.07
N GLU A 336 -28.44 18.54 6.40
CA GLU A 336 -29.42 18.05 5.42
C GLU A 336 -30.72 18.88 5.48
N ASP A 337 -31.00 19.61 4.41
CA ASP A 337 -32.27 20.31 4.20
C ASP A 337 -33.43 19.32 4.26
N ALA A 338 -34.36 19.60 5.17
CA ALA A 338 -35.44 18.73 5.61
C ALA A 338 -36.66 18.73 4.66
N SER A 339 -36.43 18.75 3.35
CA SER A 339 -37.52 18.79 2.37
C SER A 339 -37.18 18.01 1.12
N ASP A 340 -37.09 16.70 1.26
CA ASP A 340 -37.55 15.79 0.22
C ASP A 340 -38.07 14.54 0.91
N GLU A 341 -39.11 13.95 0.34
CA GLU A 341 -39.65 12.65 0.73
C GLU A 341 -38.59 11.55 0.56
N ALA A 342 -37.61 11.50 1.48
CA ALA A 342 -36.68 10.39 1.67
C ALA A 342 -37.43 9.25 2.37
N ALA A 343 -38.45 8.74 1.70
CA ALA A 343 -39.05 7.46 2.03
C ALA A 343 -37.94 6.39 2.02
N ALA A 344 -37.71 5.75 3.18
CA ALA A 344 -37.05 4.45 3.33
C ALA A 344 -35.50 4.34 3.37
N THR A 345 -34.70 5.37 3.66
CA THR A 345 -33.24 5.19 3.90
C THR A 345 -32.86 4.99 5.38
N ARG A 346 -33.47 3.99 6.04
CA ARG A 346 -33.16 3.55 7.42
C ARG A 346 -32.20 2.35 7.45
N HIS A 347 -30.88 2.47 7.23
CA HIS A 347 -30.05 1.25 7.16
C HIS A 347 -28.77 1.20 8.00
N VAL A 348 -28.28 2.29 8.59
CA VAL A 348 -27.19 2.21 9.60
C VAL A 348 -27.78 2.34 10.99
N VAL A 349 -27.70 1.26 11.77
CA VAL A 349 -28.31 1.12 13.08
C VAL A 349 -27.24 0.96 14.18
N PRO A 350 -27.54 1.35 15.44
CA PRO A 350 -26.70 1.01 16.57
C PRO A 350 -26.79 -0.49 16.91
N ARG A 351 -25.89 -0.96 17.79
CA ARG A 351 -25.89 -2.35 18.28
C ARG A 351 -27.25 -2.75 18.82
N GLY A 352 -27.70 -3.96 18.45
CA GLY A 352 -28.94 -4.58 18.91
C GLY A 352 -30.13 -4.49 17.94
N TYR A 353 -29.96 -3.82 16.80
CA TYR A 353 -30.93 -3.79 15.72
C TYR A 353 -30.46 -4.61 14.52
N ARG A 354 -31.40 -5.17 13.76
CA ARG A 354 -31.12 -5.81 12.47
C ARG A 354 -30.69 -4.76 11.44
N GLY A 355 -29.71 -5.11 10.60
CA GLY A 355 -29.15 -4.23 9.58
C GLY A 355 -27.66 -3.90 9.78
N ILE A 356 -27.18 -2.92 9.01
CA ILE A 356 -25.76 -2.52 8.98
C ILE A 356 -25.44 -1.75 10.26
N GLN A 357 -24.42 -2.20 10.99
CA GLN A 357 -24.03 -1.60 12.27
C GLN A 357 -23.18 -0.34 12.06
N ARG A 358 -23.43 0.69 12.86
CA ARG A 358 -22.62 1.92 12.85
C ARG A 358 -21.18 1.69 13.31
N GLU A 359 -21.00 0.77 14.25
CA GLU A 359 -19.68 0.45 14.78
C GLU A 359 -18.96 -0.56 13.89
N VAL A 360 -17.73 -0.23 13.51
CA VAL A 360 -16.87 -1.10 12.71
C VAL A 360 -15.91 -1.90 13.58
N LEU A 361 -15.54 -3.07 13.10
CA LEU A 361 -14.51 -3.91 13.68
C LEU A 361 -13.14 -3.40 13.22
N GLY A 362 -12.29 -3.02 14.16
CA GLY A 362 -10.89 -2.70 13.89
C GLY A 362 -10.07 -3.93 13.48
N PRO A 363 -8.78 -3.78 13.15
CA PRO A 363 -7.92 -4.90 12.82
C PRO A 363 -7.78 -5.86 14.00
N GLY A 364 -7.98 -7.15 13.77
CA GLY A 364 -8.00 -8.18 14.81
C GLY A 364 -8.71 -9.46 14.36
N ALA A 365 -8.63 -10.49 15.19
CA ALA A 365 -9.38 -11.73 15.02
C ALA A 365 -10.63 -11.70 15.92
N TYR A 366 -11.78 -12.00 15.35
CA TYR A 366 -13.06 -11.92 16.03
C TYR A 366 -13.82 -13.24 15.91
N ASN A 367 -14.32 -13.70 17.06
CA ASN A 367 -15.19 -14.86 17.16
C ASN A 367 -16.63 -14.40 16.90
N ILE A 368 -17.02 -14.35 15.64
CA ILE A 368 -18.33 -13.85 15.20
C ILE A 368 -19.12 -15.00 14.61
N ASN A 369 -20.38 -15.14 15.02
CA ASN A 369 -21.28 -16.12 14.43
C ASN A 369 -21.69 -15.69 13.00
N PRO A 370 -21.29 -16.42 11.95
CA PRO A 370 -21.58 -16.04 10.56
C PRO A 370 -23.06 -16.20 10.18
N LEU A 371 -23.84 -16.93 10.98
CA LEU A 371 -25.29 -17.05 10.77
C LEU A 371 -26.03 -15.81 11.30
N ALA A 372 -25.57 -15.28 12.42
CA ALA A 372 -26.15 -14.09 13.05
C ALA A 372 -25.63 -12.79 12.43
N TYR A 373 -24.36 -12.76 12.01
CA TYR A 373 -23.72 -11.56 11.50
C TYR A 373 -22.92 -11.83 10.22
N VAL A 374 -23.04 -10.92 9.26
CA VAL A 374 -22.21 -10.91 8.05
C VAL A 374 -21.18 -9.79 8.18
N VAL A 375 -19.90 -10.11 7.95
CA VAL A 375 -18.81 -9.13 8.01
C VAL A 375 -18.33 -8.83 6.60
N ILE A 376 -18.43 -7.56 6.19
CA ILE A 376 -17.87 -7.06 4.93
C ILE A 376 -16.58 -6.33 5.25
N ILE A 377 -15.46 -6.82 4.72
CA ILE A 377 -14.14 -6.23 4.95
C ILE A 377 -13.92 -5.11 3.94
N ILE A 378 -13.71 -3.90 4.43
CA ILE A 378 -13.43 -2.70 3.63
C ILE A 378 -11.99 -2.24 3.89
N PRO A 379 -11.14 -2.12 2.86
CA PRO A 379 -9.82 -1.52 3.02
C PRO A 379 -9.94 -0.02 3.32
N THR A 380 -9.16 0.44 4.30
CA THR A 380 -9.04 1.86 4.66
C THR A 380 -7.70 2.47 4.19
N THR A 381 -6.87 1.65 3.54
CA THR A 381 -5.66 2.11 2.87
C THR A 381 -6.00 2.94 1.62
N MET A 382 -5.03 3.74 1.17
CA MET A 382 -5.16 4.46 -0.09
C MET A 382 -5.23 3.48 -1.25
N ARG A 383 -6.20 3.67 -2.13
CA ARG A 383 -6.37 2.90 -3.36
C ARG A 383 -6.24 3.83 -4.55
N SER A 384 -5.59 3.34 -5.61
CA SER A 384 -5.41 4.06 -6.88
C SER A 384 -6.24 3.41 -7.97
N LEU A 385 -7.04 4.21 -8.67
CA LEU A 385 -7.76 3.83 -9.88
C LEU A 385 -7.10 4.50 -11.09
N ASP A 386 -6.84 3.71 -12.12
CA ASP A 386 -6.12 4.16 -13.32
C ASP A 386 -7.00 3.98 -14.57
N TRP A 387 -7.06 5.01 -15.41
CA TRP A 387 -7.74 5.04 -16.71
C TRP A 387 -6.72 5.19 -17.84
N SER A 388 -5.82 4.22 -18.02
CA SER A 388 -4.75 4.27 -19.04
C SER A 388 -4.85 3.19 -20.12
N GLY A 389 -5.81 2.26 -20.03
CA GLY A 389 -5.95 1.13 -20.97
C GLY A 389 -4.79 0.12 -20.90
N GLU A 390 -3.78 0.36 -20.06
CA GLU A 390 -2.62 -0.50 -19.91
C GLU A 390 -2.92 -1.64 -18.92
N ARG A 391 -2.64 -2.87 -19.32
CA ARG A 391 -2.95 -4.04 -18.50
C ARG A 391 -1.95 -4.12 -17.34
N ARG A 392 -2.46 -4.02 -16.11
CA ARG A 392 -1.68 -3.97 -14.85
C ARG A 392 -0.47 -4.93 -14.82
N THR A 393 0.67 -4.41 -14.35
CA THR A 393 1.78 -5.20 -13.80
C THR A 393 1.36 -5.83 -12.46
N ALA A 394 1.84 -7.04 -12.17
CA ALA A 394 1.48 -7.80 -10.98
C ALA A 394 1.92 -7.06 -9.68
N GLY A 395 0.98 -6.37 -9.01
CA GLY A 395 1.24 -5.72 -7.71
C GLY A 395 0.39 -4.49 -7.37
N SER A 396 -0.28 -3.85 -8.33
CA SER A 396 -1.17 -2.70 -8.02
C SER A 396 -2.58 -3.16 -7.66
N GLU A 397 -3.02 -2.80 -6.44
CA GLU A 397 -4.39 -3.00 -5.96
C GLU A 397 -5.30 -1.87 -6.44
N GLY A 398 -6.01 -2.09 -7.54
CA GLY A 398 -6.98 -1.15 -8.10
C GLY A 398 -7.58 -1.65 -9.41
N MET A 399 -8.82 -1.24 -9.72
CA MET A 399 -9.42 -1.49 -11.02
C MET A 399 -8.82 -0.54 -12.06
N SER A 400 -8.49 -1.08 -13.24
CA SER A 400 -8.04 -0.27 -14.38
C SER A 400 -9.16 -0.21 -15.38
N PHE A 401 -9.38 0.97 -15.93
CA PHE A 401 -10.41 1.25 -16.91
C PHE A 401 -9.79 1.75 -18.22
N ASP A 402 -10.61 1.79 -19.27
CA ASP A 402 -10.19 2.34 -20.56
C ASP A 402 -10.04 3.87 -20.45
N PRO A 403 -9.10 4.48 -21.20
CA PRO A 403 -8.95 5.93 -21.23
C PRO A 403 -10.23 6.63 -21.70
N PHE A 404 -10.50 7.79 -21.11
CA PHE A 404 -11.71 8.54 -21.45
C PHE A 404 -11.63 9.11 -22.86
N GLN A 405 -12.56 8.70 -23.73
CA GLN A 405 -12.77 9.30 -25.05
C GLN A 405 -13.69 10.52 -24.90
N VAL A 406 -13.12 11.71 -25.00
CA VAL A 406 -13.81 12.98 -24.78
C VAL A 406 -13.66 13.89 -26.00
N VAL A 407 -14.59 14.83 -26.16
CA VAL A 407 -14.59 15.80 -27.26
C VAL A 407 -14.42 17.18 -26.66
N SER A 408 -13.43 17.90 -27.16
CA SER A 408 -13.12 19.28 -26.78
C SER A 408 -14.18 20.28 -27.27
N HIS A 409 -14.16 21.50 -26.72
CA HIS A 409 -15.05 22.60 -27.14
C HIS A 409 -14.99 22.87 -28.66
N ASP A 410 -13.82 22.72 -29.27
CA ASP A 410 -13.56 22.91 -30.71
C ASP A 410 -13.90 21.68 -31.57
N GLY A 411 -14.49 20.64 -30.98
CA GLY A 411 -15.02 19.47 -31.69
C GLY A 411 -13.99 18.40 -32.03
N PHE A 412 -12.78 18.48 -31.46
CA PHE A 412 -11.76 17.46 -31.67
C PHE A 412 -11.86 16.33 -30.64
N PRO A 413 -11.82 15.05 -31.06
CA PRO A 413 -11.75 13.92 -30.15
C PRO A 413 -10.36 13.83 -29.53
N MET A 414 -10.30 13.58 -28.23
CA MET A 414 -9.06 13.40 -27.48
C MET A 414 -9.22 12.30 -26.43
N GLN A 415 -8.10 11.66 -26.07
CA GLN A 415 -8.08 10.64 -25.02
C GLN A 415 -7.35 11.18 -23.80
N VAL A 416 -8.00 11.11 -22.65
CA VAL A 416 -7.42 11.60 -21.38
C VAL A 416 -7.21 10.41 -20.46
N GLU A 417 -5.97 10.21 -20.06
CA GLU A 417 -5.60 9.22 -19.05
C GLU A 417 -5.60 9.85 -17.67
N VAL A 418 -6.32 9.25 -16.74
CA VAL A 418 -6.51 9.79 -15.39
C VAL A 418 -6.07 8.75 -14.36
N ARG A 419 -5.55 9.22 -13.24
CA ARG A 419 -5.28 8.43 -12.04
C ARG A 419 -5.98 9.12 -10.86
N CYS A 420 -6.88 8.40 -10.18
CA CYS A 420 -7.57 8.89 -8.99
C CYS A 420 -7.10 8.10 -7.77
N GLN A 421 -6.66 8.79 -6.72
CA GLN A 421 -6.33 8.19 -5.44
C GLN A 421 -7.41 8.55 -4.42
N TYR A 422 -7.98 7.53 -3.80
CA TYR A 422 -9.03 7.70 -2.80
C TYR A 422 -8.78 6.79 -1.60
N ARG A 423 -9.40 7.11 -0.47
CA ARG A 423 -9.43 6.28 0.74
C ARG A 423 -10.79 6.37 1.40
N ILE A 424 -11.11 5.35 2.19
CA ILE A 424 -12.34 5.32 2.99
C ILE A 424 -11.95 5.39 4.45
N LEU A 425 -12.47 6.39 5.16
CA LEU A 425 -12.27 6.50 6.62
C LEU A 425 -13.09 5.40 7.34
N PRO A 426 -12.56 4.81 8.43
CA PRO A 426 -13.26 3.76 9.19
C PRO A 426 -14.70 4.11 9.57
N GLU A 427 -14.94 5.35 9.98
CA GLU A 427 -16.24 5.88 10.38
C GLU A 427 -17.26 5.98 9.24
N ASN A 428 -16.78 6.10 8.00
CA ASN A 428 -17.62 6.21 6.81
C ASN A 428 -17.93 4.84 6.17
N ALA A 429 -17.16 3.79 6.50
CA ALA A 429 -17.30 2.47 5.88
C ALA A 429 -18.73 1.87 5.96
N PRO A 430 -19.47 1.96 7.09
CA PRO A 430 -20.86 1.46 7.15
C PRO A 430 -21.80 2.16 6.17
N TYR A 431 -21.62 3.46 5.96
CA TYR A 431 -22.43 4.26 5.05
C TYR A 431 -22.11 3.97 3.57
N VAL A 432 -20.84 3.66 3.27
CA VAL A 432 -20.44 3.21 1.93
C VAL A 432 -21.08 1.85 1.62
N VAL A 433 -21.02 0.89 2.55
CA VAL A 433 -21.66 -0.42 2.41
C VAL A 433 -23.19 -0.31 2.25
N GLN A 434 -23.83 0.61 3.00
CA GLN A 434 -25.26 0.86 2.86
C GLN A 434 -25.66 1.26 1.44
N LYS A 435 -24.91 2.16 0.82
CA LYS A 435 -25.28 2.72 -0.49
C LYS A 435 -24.91 1.79 -1.64
N LEU A 436 -23.84 1.00 -1.49
CA LEU A 436 -23.13 0.39 -2.62
C LEU A 436 -22.85 -1.10 -2.45
N GLY A 437 -23.08 -1.69 -1.27
CA GLY A 437 -22.85 -3.10 -0.99
C GLY A 437 -21.38 -3.50 -0.89
N SER A 438 -20.64 -3.39 -2.00
CA SER A 438 -19.24 -3.82 -2.13
C SER A 438 -18.32 -2.72 -2.67
N ILE A 439 -17.00 -2.86 -2.46
CA ILE A 439 -16.03 -1.89 -2.98
C ILE A 439 -15.90 -1.95 -4.50
N THR A 440 -16.10 -3.11 -5.10
CA THR A 440 -16.07 -3.29 -6.56
C THR A 440 -17.24 -2.55 -7.20
N GLU A 441 -18.42 -2.56 -6.57
CA GLU A 441 -19.58 -1.80 -7.03
C GLU A 441 -19.38 -0.29 -6.85
N LEU A 442 -18.70 0.15 -5.78
CA LEU A 442 -18.30 1.55 -5.62
C LEU A 442 -17.40 2.00 -6.79
N GLU A 443 -16.36 1.21 -7.12
CA GLU A 443 -15.42 1.55 -8.17
C GLU A 443 -16.09 1.60 -9.56
N SER A 444 -16.92 0.60 -9.91
CA SER A 444 -17.51 0.48 -11.25
C SER A 444 -18.78 1.31 -11.46
N ASN A 445 -19.65 1.42 -10.46
CA ASN A 445 -21.00 1.97 -10.63
C ASN A 445 -21.11 3.42 -10.16
N VAL A 446 -20.16 3.90 -9.34
CA VAL A 446 -20.16 5.29 -8.84
C VAL A 446 -18.90 6.02 -9.25
N ILE A 447 -17.72 5.58 -8.83
CA ILE A 447 -16.48 6.36 -9.07
C ILE A 447 -16.22 6.51 -10.57
N HIS A 448 -16.32 5.43 -11.34
CA HIS A 448 -16.10 5.49 -12.78
C HIS A 448 -17.07 6.43 -13.52
N PRO A 449 -18.41 6.29 -13.41
CA PRO A 449 -19.34 7.20 -14.09
C PRO A 449 -19.23 8.66 -13.65
N GLN A 450 -18.98 8.92 -12.36
CA GLN A 450 -18.85 10.30 -11.87
C GLN A 450 -17.59 10.97 -12.41
N ILE A 451 -16.45 10.26 -12.39
CA ILE A 451 -15.20 10.79 -12.94
C ILE A 451 -15.31 10.98 -14.46
N ASP A 452 -15.87 10.02 -15.20
CA ASP A 452 -16.11 10.17 -16.65
C ASP A 452 -16.98 11.40 -16.95
N GLY A 453 -18.07 11.58 -16.19
CA GLY A 453 -18.98 12.73 -16.34
C GLY A 453 -18.29 14.08 -16.07
N ILE A 454 -17.49 14.17 -15.01
CA ILE A 454 -16.76 15.39 -14.64
C ILE A 454 -15.72 15.74 -15.70
N PHE A 455 -14.90 14.77 -16.12
CA PHE A 455 -13.88 15.00 -17.15
C PHE A 455 -14.49 15.35 -18.50
N ARG A 456 -15.61 14.72 -18.89
CA ARG A 456 -16.37 15.11 -20.10
C ARG A 456 -16.87 16.55 -20.02
N ALA A 457 -17.48 16.93 -18.90
CA ALA A 457 -18.02 18.28 -18.71
C ALA A 457 -16.94 19.35 -18.70
N GLN A 458 -15.75 19.02 -18.17
CA GLN A 458 -14.62 19.92 -18.10
C GLN A 458 -13.95 20.11 -19.47
N VAL A 459 -13.62 19.02 -20.17
CA VAL A 459 -12.98 19.08 -21.49
C VAL A 459 -13.88 19.77 -22.52
N ALA A 460 -15.21 19.69 -22.36
CA ALA A 460 -16.15 20.41 -23.21
C ALA A 460 -16.09 21.95 -23.08
N ARG A 461 -15.45 22.50 -22.03
CA ARG A 461 -15.34 23.95 -21.79
C ARG A 461 -14.09 24.58 -22.40
N SER A 462 -13.02 23.81 -22.54
CA SER A 462 -11.71 24.30 -22.96
C SER A 462 -11.33 23.77 -24.35
N PRO A 463 -10.74 24.58 -25.24
CA PRO A 463 -10.16 24.09 -26.48
C PRO A 463 -9.04 23.08 -26.22
N ALA A 464 -8.87 22.10 -27.12
CA ALA A 464 -7.95 20.97 -26.89
C ALA A 464 -6.49 21.38 -26.58
N ILE A 465 -5.97 22.42 -27.24
CA ILE A 465 -4.60 22.92 -27.03
C ILE A 465 -4.48 23.67 -25.69
N ALA A 466 -5.49 24.47 -25.35
CA ALA A 466 -5.51 25.22 -24.09
C ALA A 466 -5.58 24.27 -22.90
N TYR A 467 -6.35 23.18 -23.02
CA TYR A 467 -6.44 22.12 -22.01
C TYR A 467 -5.08 21.45 -21.75
N GLN A 468 -4.26 21.26 -22.79
CA GLN A 468 -2.90 20.73 -22.63
C GLN A 468 -1.93 21.75 -22.01
N GLN A 469 -2.04 23.04 -22.37
CA GLN A 469 -1.17 24.10 -21.87
C GLN A 469 -1.47 24.44 -20.40
N ASN A 470 -2.74 24.52 -20.02
CA ASN A 470 -3.19 24.87 -18.67
C ASN A 470 -3.54 23.62 -17.83
N ARG A 471 -2.82 22.51 -18.06
CA ARG A 471 -3.11 21.22 -17.42
C ARG A 471 -3.13 21.29 -15.89
N ALA A 472 -2.32 22.13 -15.27
CA ALA A 472 -2.29 22.26 -13.80
C ALA A 472 -3.62 22.83 -13.26
N GLU A 473 -4.11 23.91 -13.86
CA GLU A 473 -5.38 24.55 -13.49
C GLU A 473 -6.56 23.60 -13.75
N GLU A 474 -6.53 22.89 -14.88
CA GLU A 474 -7.55 21.89 -15.20
C GLU A 474 -7.48 20.70 -14.22
N GLN A 475 -6.30 20.26 -13.79
CA GLN A 475 -6.19 19.19 -12.80
C GLN A 475 -6.77 19.60 -11.44
N ASP A 476 -6.45 20.80 -10.96
CA ASP A 476 -6.96 21.32 -9.68
C ASP A 476 -8.50 21.45 -9.72
N ALA A 477 -9.04 21.99 -10.82
CA ALA A 477 -10.49 22.09 -11.02
C ALA A 477 -11.18 20.73 -11.09
N ALA A 478 -10.54 19.73 -11.72
CA ALA A 478 -11.04 18.35 -11.76
C ALA A 478 -11.04 17.72 -10.37
N GLU A 479 -9.97 17.93 -9.60
CA GLU A 479 -9.83 17.41 -8.24
C GLU A 479 -10.92 17.94 -7.31
N ASP A 480 -11.16 19.26 -7.33
CA ASP A 480 -12.21 19.88 -6.52
C ASP A 480 -13.60 19.37 -6.89
N ALA A 481 -13.90 19.26 -8.19
CA ALA A 481 -15.17 18.73 -8.67
C ALA A 481 -15.40 17.26 -8.27
N VAL A 482 -14.37 16.41 -8.40
CA VAL A 482 -14.44 15.00 -8.00
C VAL A 482 -14.57 14.87 -6.48
N ARG A 483 -13.85 15.70 -5.72
CA ARG A 483 -13.91 15.74 -4.25
C ARG A 483 -15.30 16.12 -3.76
N ASP A 484 -15.92 17.14 -4.35
CA ASP A 484 -17.25 17.60 -3.96
C ASP A 484 -18.35 16.57 -4.28
N ASP A 485 -18.28 15.89 -5.43
CA ASP A 485 -19.28 14.89 -5.78
C ASP A 485 -19.13 13.60 -4.94
N LEU A 486 -17.89 13.11 -4.76
CA LEU A 486 -17.63 11.90 -3.97
C LEU A 486 -17.86 12.09 -2.46
N LYS A 487 -17.87 13.33 -1.98
CA LYS A 487 -18.24 13.66 -0.58
C LYS A 487 -19.64 13.19 -0.23
N LYS A 488 -20.60 13.19 -1.18
CA LYS A 488 -21.97 12.68 -0.99
C LYS A 488 -22.00 11.18 -0.66
N TYR A 489 -21.00 10.46 -1.13
CA TYR A 489 -20.81 9.03 -0.88
C TYR A 489 -19.88 8.73 0.30
N ARG A 490 -19.40 9.77 1.01
CA ARG A 490 -18.49 9.68 2.17
C ARG A 490 -17.13 9.04 1.83
N VAL A 491 -16.70 9.17 0.57
CA VAL A 491 -15.38 8.73 0.10
C VAL A 491 -14.42 9.92 0.13
N ASP A 492 -13.22 9.73 0.68
CA ASP A 492 -12.19 10.77 0.78
C ASP A 492 -11.25 10.68 -0.42
N VAL A 493 -11.24 11.70 -1.26
CA VAL A 493 -10.39 11.79 -2.46
C VAL A 493 -9.10 12.49 -2.07
N VAL A 494 -7.98 11.80 -2.24
CA VAL A 494 -6.65 12.33 -1.88
C VAL A 494 -6.12 13.22 -2.99
N SER A 495 -6.17 12.73 -4.24
CA SER A 495 -5.69 13.48 -5.40
C SER A 495 -6.26 12.89 -6.69
N VAL A 496 -6.52 13.75 -7.68
CA VAL A 496 -6.84 13.34 -9.05
C VAL A 496 -5.77 13.87 -9.99
N MET A 497 -5.12 12.99 -10.72
CA MET A 497 -4.02 13.33 -11.63
C MET A 497 -4.39 13.01 -13.06
N ILE A 498 -4.27 13.99 -13.94
CA ILE A 498 -4.23 13.72 -15.38
C ILE A 498 -2.83 13.16 -15.62
N THR A 499 -2.67 12.03 -16.31
CA THR A 499 -1.35 11.42 -16.59
C THR A 499 -0.89 11.78 -18.00
N ASN A 500 -1.74 11.53 -18.99
CA ASN A 500 -1.44 11.78 -20.40
C ASN A 500 -2.67 12.30 -21.14
N ILE A 501 -2.43 13.10 -22.18
CA ILE A 501 -3.46 13.66 -23.05
C ILE A 501 -3.06 13.36 -24.50
N HIS A 502 -3.81 12.46 -25.15
CA HIS A 502 -3.59 12.14 -26.55
C HIS A 502 -4.46 13.03 -27.43
N LEU A 503 -3.79 13.92 -28.16
CA LEU A 503 -4.38 14.79 -29.17
C LEU A 503 -4.23 14.19 -30.56
N PRO A 504 -5.16 14.45 -31.50
CA PRO A 504 -4.99 14.06 -32.90
C PRO A 504 -3.73 14.66 -33.51
N GLU A 505 -2.94 13.87 -34.27
CA GLU A 505 -1.69 14.33 -34.88
C GLU A 505 -1.86 15.57 -35.79
N ALA A 506 -3.04 15.72 -36.40
CA ALA A 506 -3.34 16.85 -37.27
C ALA A 506 -3.21 18.20 -36.55
N LEU A 507 -3.65 18.29 -35.29
CA LEU A 507 -3.54 19.51 -34.47
C LEU A 507 -2.11 19.78 -34.01
N MET A 508 -1.35 18.73 -33.74
CA MET A 508 0.06 18.88 -33.36
C MET A 508 0.87 19.44 -34.53
N LYS A 509 0.63 18.95 -35.76
CA LYS A 509 1.30 19.45 -36.96
C LYS A 509 0.95 20.92 -37.24
N THR A 510 -0.32 21.31 -37.11
CA THR A 510 -0.72 22.71 -37.32
C THR A 510 -0.16 23.64 -36.24
N THR A 511 -0.11 23.20 -34.98
CA THR A 511 0.48 23.98 -33.88
C THR A 511 1.99 24.10 -34.03
N GLN A 512 2.68 23.03 -34.39
CA GLN A 512 4.11 23.05 -34.71
C GLN A 512 4.40 23.99 -35.88
N GLN A 513 3.60 23.94 -36.95
CA GLN A 513 3.71 24.86 -38.08
C GLN A 513 3.46 26.32 -37.67
N LYS A 514 2.45 26.59 -36.85
CA LYS A 514 2.18 27.94 -36.32
C LYS A 514 3.36 28.45 -35.50
N ASN A 515 3.86 27.64 -34.56
CA ASN A 515 5.00 28.01 -33.73
C ASN A 515 6.27 28.21 -34.56
N LEU A 516 6.50 27.37 -35.57
CA LEU A 516 7.63 27.52 -36.50
C LEU A 516 7.49 28.81 -37.30
N ALA A 517 6.31 29.11 -37.85
CA ALA A 517 6.07 30.34 -38.60
C ALA A 517 6.24 31.59 -37.72
N GLU A 518 5.84 31.53 -36.45
CA GLU A 518 6.01 32.61 -35.48
C GLU A 518 7.49 32.80 -35.09
N GLN A 519 8.23 31.70 -34.91
CA GLN A 519 9.68 31.73 -34.74
C GLN A 519 10.40 32.27 -35.98
N GLU A 520 10.02 31.84 -37.18
CA GLU A 520 10.55 32.34 -38.45
C GLU A 520 10.30 33.84 -38.61
N LYS A 521 9.08 34.30 -38.31
CA LYS A 521 8.75 35.73 -38.32
C LYS A 521 9.63 36.51 -37.36
N SER A 522 9.78 36.05 -36.12
CA SER A 522 10.66 36.71 -35.14
C SER A 522 12.13 36.73 -35.59
N MET A 523 12.59 35.66 -36.26
CA MET A 523 13.92 35.59 -36.85
C MET A 523 14.09 36.55 -38.04
N TYR A 524 13.08 36.69 -38.90
CA TYR A 524 13.09 37.66 -39.99
C TYR A 524 13.08 39.09 -39.47
N ASP A 525 12.26 39.40 -38.48
CA ASP A 525 12.21 40.72 -37.83
C ASP A 525 13.57 41.04 -37.17
N ALA A 526 14.18 40.06 -36.49
CA ALA A 526 15.52 40.20 -35.92
C ALA A 526 16.60 40.39 -36.99
N LYS A 527 16.54 39.65 -38.11
CA LYS A 527 17.43 39.82 -39.27
C LYS A 527 17.27 41.18 -39.93
N GLN A 528 16.04 41.64 -40.13
CA GLN A 528 15.76 42.97 -40.67
C GLN A 528 16.31 44.07 -39.76
N GLN A 529 16.11 43.96 -38.44
CA GLN A 529 16.69 44.90 -37.48
C GLN A 529 18.23 44.88 -37.50
N ALA A 530 18.84 43.69 -37.61
CA ALA A 530 20.29 43.57 -37.73
C ALA A 530 20.83 44.19 -39.02
N GLU A 531 20.15 43.97 -40.16
CA GLU A 531 20.54 44.54 -41.45
C GLU A 531 20.33 46.06 -41.50
N LEU A 532 19.23 46.57 -40.92
CA LEU A 532 19.01 48.02 -40.77
C LEU A 532 20.13 48.66 -39.93
N ARG A 533 20.50 48.05 -38.79
CA ARG A 533 21.63 48.52 -37.98
C ARG A 533 22.95 48.46 -38.75
N ARG A 534 23.14 47.45 -39.61
CA ARG A 534 24.33 47.35 -40.47
C ARG A 534 24.37 48.45 -41.52
N ILE A 535 23.26 48.73 -42.20
CA ILE A 535 23.14 49.84 -43.17
C ILE A 535 23.42 51.17 -42.46
N GLU A 536 22.85 51.37 -41.27
CA GLU A 536 23.09 52.56 -40.45
C GLU A 536 24.58 52.68 -40.07
N PHE A 537 25.20 51.59 -39.61
CA PHE A 537 26.63 51.55 -39.31
C PHE A 537 27.51 51.83 -40.53
N GLU A 538 27.22 51.23 -41.69
CA GLU A 538 27.94 51.48 -42.94
C GLU A 538 27.77 52.94 -43.40
N LYS A 539 26.57 53.52 -43.25
CA LYS A 539 26.31 54.94 -43.53
C LYS A 539 27.12 55.84 -42.59
N THR A 540 27.10 55.59 -41.28
CA THR A 540 27.89 56.35 -40.31
C THR A 540 29.39 56.22 -40.58
N LYS A 541 29.86 55.03 -40.97
CA LYS A 541 31.25 54.81 -41.37
C LYS A 541 31.61 55.58 -42.64
N ALA A 542 30.76 55.54 -43.67
CA ALA A 542 30.98 56.29 -44.90
C ALA A 542 30.98 57.81 -44.67
N GLU A 543 30.10 58.32 -43.80
CA GLU A 543 30.11 59.73 -43.38
C GLU A 543 31.39 60.09 -42.62
N ALA A 544 31.86 59.22 -41.72
CA ALA A 544 33.12 59.42 -40.99
C ALA A 544 34.35 59.38 -41.91
N ASP A 545 34.41 58.44 -42.85
CA ASP A 545 35.50 58.33 -43.84
C ASP A 545 35.51 59.57 -44.77
N ALA A 546 34.34 60.02 -45.25
CA ALA A 546 34.23 61.26 -46.02
C ALA A 546 34.66 62.50 -45.22
N GLN A 547 34.40 62.52 -43.91
CA GLN A 547 34.84 63.60 -43.03
C GLN A 547 36.37 63.60 -42.86
N VAL A 548 37.03 62.45 -42.83
CA VAL A 548 38.51 62.35 -42.83
C VAL A 548 39.08 62.95 -44.12
N ASP A 549 38.47 62.67 -45.27
CA ASP A 549 38.89 63.24 -46.55
C ASP A 549 38.69 64.77 -46.61
N ILE A 550 37.59 65.30 -46.04
CA ILE A 550 37.37 66.75 -45.94
C ILE A 550 38.40 67.40 -45.01
N ILE A 551 38.70 66.79 -43.86
CA ILE A 551 39.66 67.31 -42.88
C ILE A 551 41.09 67.31 -43.46
N THR A 552 41.48 66.26 -44.19
CA THR A 552 42.80 66.21 -44.84
C THR A 552 42.96 67.26 -45.93
N ALA A 553 41.90 67.52 -46.72
CA ALA A 553 41.88 68.61 -47.70
C ALA A 553 41.97 70.01 -47.03
N GLU A 554 41.22 70.26 -45.95
CA GLU A 554 41.33 71.52 -45.19
C GLU A 554 42.70 71.70 -44.54
N ALA A 555 43.28 70.63 -43.99
CA ALA A 555 44.63 70.65 -43.41
C ALA A 555 45.68 70.98 -44.49
N GLY A 556 45.57 70.39 -45.69
CA GLY A 556 46.40 70.71 -46.84
C GLY A 556 46.33 72.19 -47.26
N ILE A 557 45.12 72.77 -47.29
CA ILE A 557 44.91 74.20 -47.60
C ILE A 557 45.55 75.09 -46.52
N LYS A 558 45.40 74.74 -45.23
CA LYS A 558 46.03 75.50 -44.13
C LYS A 558 47.55 75.42 -44.16
N VAL A 559 48.13 74.26 -44.48
CA VAL A 559 49.59 74.10 -44.63
C VAL A 559 50.10 75.00 -45.77
N ALA A 560 49.43 74.99 -46.93
CA ALA A 560 49.79 75.85 -48.05
C ALA A 560 49.66 77.36 -47.71
N GLN A 561 48.62 77.76 -46.96
CA GLN A 561 48.48 79.14 -46.48
C GLN A 561 49.56 79.54 -45.46
N HIS A 562 49.95 78.62 -44.57
CA HIS A 562 51.01 78.88 -43.61
C HIS A 562 52.39 78.97 -44.26
N GLU A 563 52.68 78.12 -45.26
CA GLU A 563 53.90 78.25 -46.07
C GLU A 563 53.93 79.57 -46.83
N ALA A 564 52.84 79.97 -47.47
CA ALA A 564 52.75 81.27 -48.16
C ALA A 564 53.01 82.46 -47.21
N ARG A 565 52.43 82.43 -46.00
CA ARG A 565 52.69 83.45 -44.98
C ARG A 565 54.14 83.46 -44.49
N GLN A 566 54.77 82.29 -44.35
CA GLN A 566 56.18 82.22 -43.96
C GLN A 566 57.11 82.82 -45.03
N VAL A 567 56.78 82.65 -46.31
CA VAL A 567 57.53 83.26 -47.41
C VAL A 567 57.34 84.79 -47.42
N GLU A 568 56.12 85.29 -47.18
CA GLU A 568 55.84 86.73 -47.07
C GLU A 568 56.59 87.41 -45.92
N GLU A 569 56.60 86.82 -44.73
CA GLU A 569 57.27 87.39 -43.57
C GLU A 569 58.81 87.34 -43.69
N ARG A 570 59.37 86.30 -44.32
CA ARG A 570 60.80 86.28 -44.68
C ARG A 570 61.15 87.40 -45.67
N ALA A 571 60.32 87.62 -46.70
CA ALA A 571 60.52 88.71 -47.65
C ALA A 571 60.40 90.11 -47.01
N ARG A 572 59.49 90.28 -46.03
CA ARG A 572 59.39 91.52 -45.23
C ARG A 572 60.63 91.74 -44.36
N GLY A 573 61.13 90.71 -43.68
CA GLY A 573 62.35 90.79 -42.88
C GLY A 573 63.56 91.25 -43.71
N ASP A 574 63.74 90.68 -44.91
CA ASP A 574 64.80 91.06 -45.83
C ASP A 574 64.64 92.50 -46.35
N ALA A 575 63.42 92.93 -46.68
CA ALA A 575 63.16 94.31 -47.09
C ALA A 575 63.48 95.33 -45.98
N THR A 576 63.20 94.97 -44.72
CA THR A 576 63.48 95.83 -43.56
C THR A 576 64.97 95.92 -43.29
N ARG A 577 65.70 94.81 -43.44
CA ARG A 577 67.17 94.74 -43.33
C ARG A 577 67.85 95.60 -44.41
N ILE A 578 67.36 95.55 -45.65
CA ILE A 578 67.90 96.35 -46.76
C ILE A 578 67.65 97.85 -46.53
N ARG A 579 66.48 98.26 -46.02
CA ARG A 579 66.21 99.67 -45.70
C ARG A 579 67.11 100.20 -44.58
N MET A 580 67.32 99.45 -43.51
CA MET A 580 68.22 99.85 -42.42
C MET A 580 69.67 99.98 -42.90
N LEU A 581 70.14 99.07 -43.77
CA LEU A 581 71.47 99.17 -44.36
C LEU A 581 71.60 100.41 -45.27
N ALA A 582 70.60 100.69 -46.08
CA ALA A 582 70.60 101.87 -46.95
C ALA A 582 70.52 103.20 -46.18
N GLU A 583 69.79 103.27 -45.07
CA GLU A 583 69.79 104.43 -44.18
C GLU A 583 71.14 104.64 -43.48
N ALA A 584 71.78 103.55 -43.01
CA ALA A 584 73.10 103.62 -42.40
C ALA A 584 74.16 104.14 -43.39
N GLU A 585 74.14 103.61 -44.62
CA GLU A 585 75.06 104.02 -45.70
C GLU A 585 74.82 105.49 -46.11
N ALA A 586 73.56 105.94 -46.16
CA ALA A 586 73.25 107.34 -46.40
C ALA A 586 73.82 108.27 -45.31
N THR A 587 73.70 107.89 -44.03
CA THR A 587 74.26 108.68 -42.93
C THR A 587 75.78 108.73 -42.94
N GLU A 588 76.45 107.62 -43.27
CA GLU A 588 77.91 107.57 -43.43
C GLU A 588 78.38 108.50 -44.56
N THR A 589 77.69 108.46 -45.71
CA THR A 589 78.01 109.29 -46.86
C THR A 589 77.82 110.79 -46.57
N THR A 590 76.78 111.17 -45.80
CA THR A 590 76.59 112.56 -45.38
C THR A 590 77.69 113.05 -44.43
N GLN A 591 78.13 112.22 -43.48
CA GLN A 591 79.20 112.60 -42.55
C GLN A 591 80.55 112.72 -43.24
N ILE A 592 80.85 111.84 -44.21
CA ILE A 592 82.05 111.95 -45.05
C ILE A 592 81.96 113.20 -45.94
N GLY A 593 80.80 113.46 -46.54
CA GLY A 593 80.57 114.65 -47.38
C GLY A 593 80.75 115.97 -46.62
N ASP A 594 80.25 116.07 -45.39
CA ASP A 594 80.43 117.25 -44.54
C ASP A 594 81.91 117.44 -44.15
N ALA A 595 82.63 116.35 -43.85
CA ALA A 595 84.05 116.40 -43.54
C ALA A 595 84.90 116.83 -44.76
N GLU A 596 84.57 116.34 -45.95
CA GLU A 596 85.24 116.75 -47.19
C GLU A 596 84.92 118.21 -47.58
N ALA A 597 83.69 118.66 -47.35
CA ALA A 597 83.30 120.05 -47.57
C ALA A 597 84.07 121.02 -46.65
N GLU A 598 84.28 120.66 -45.38
CA GLU A 598 85.08 121.44 -44.43
C GLU A 598 86.55 121.56 -44.91
N VAL A 599 87.13 120.46 -45.40
CA VAL A 599 88.50 120.43 -45.96
C VAL A 599 88.62 121.26 -47.24
N ILE A 600 87.64 121.18 -48.14
CA ILE A 600 87.63 121.97 -49.38
C ILE A 600 87.43 123.45 -49.06
N ARG A 601 86.56 123.81 -48.11
CA ARG A 601 86.36 125.20 -47.68
C ARG A 601 87.64 125.79 -47.09
N ALA A 602 88.34 125.05 -46.22
CA ALA A 602 89.62 125.46 -45.65
C ALA A 602 90.71 125.62 -46.74
N LYS A 603 90.78 124.70 -47.71
CA LYS A 603 91.69 124.83 -48.87
C LYS A 603 91.30 125.98 -49.80
N GLY A 604 90.01 126.24 -49.97
CA GLY A 604 89.47 127.34 -50.79
C GLY A 604 89.76 128.71 -50.17
N GLU A 605 89.60 128.86 -48.86
CA GLU A 605 90.00 130.10 -48.15
C GLU A 605 91.52 130.31 -48.20
N ALA A 606 92.32 129.26 -48.08
CA ALA A 606 93.77 129.33 -48.22
C ALA A 606 94.22 129.68 -49.65
N GLN A 607 93.58 129.08 -50.67
CA GLN A 607 93.84 129.39 -52.07
C GLN A 607 93.36 130.79 -52.44
N ALA A 608 92.20 131.24 -51.95
CA ALA A 608 91.70 132.60 -52.19
C ALA A 608 92.65 133.65 -51.58
N LYS A 609 93.18 133.42 -50.37
CA LYS A 609 94.24 134.26 -49.79
C LYS A 609 95.52 134.27 -50.64
N ALA A 610 95.97 133.10 -51.09
CA ALA A 610 97.14 132.99 -51.97
C ALA A 610 96.92 133.66 -53.34
N TYR A 611 95.73 133.56 -53.92
CA TYR A 611 95.36 134.25 -55.15
C TYR A 611 95.25 135.76 -54.95
N HIS A 612 94.75 136.24 -53.80
CA HIS A 612 94.70 137.67 -53.51
C HIS A 612 96.11 138.26 -53.33
N ASP A 613 97.01 137.53 -52.68
CA ASP A 613 98.42 137.93 -52.52
C ASP A 613 99.20 137.83 -53.85
N GLN A 614 98.91 136.82 -54.68
CA GLN A 614 99.53 136.69 -56.02
C GLN A 614 99.02 137.74 -57.02
N VAL A 615 97.75 138.15 -56.94
CA VAL A 615 97.18 139.22 -57.79
C VAL A 615 97.71 140.60 -57.38
N ASN A 616 98.02 140.83 -56.11
CA ASN A 616 98.64 142.09 -55.65
C ASN A 616 100.13 142.22 -56.01
N ALA A 617 100.82 141.14 -56.40
CA ALA A 617 102.26 141.17 -56.69
C ALA A 617 102.62 141.13 -58.20
N LEU A 618 101.71 140.74 -59.11
CA LEU A 618 102.02 140.55 -60.54
C LEU A 618 100.87 140.99 -61.47
N THR A 619 101.12 141.98 -62.31
CA THR A 619 100.16 142.61 -63.23
C THR A 619 99.79 141.75 -64.46
N ALA A 620 98.50 141.43 -64.56
CA ALA A 620 97.56 141.46 -65.69
C ALA A 620 97.85 140.85 -67.10
N GLN A 621 98.91 140.07 -67.36
CA GLN A 621 99.06 139.50 -68.73
C GLN A 621 99.65 138.09 -68.90
N GLY A 622 99.63 137.21 -67.86
CA GLY A 622 100.39 135.95 -67.91
C GLY A 622 99.71 134.62 -67.51
N VAL A 623 98.42 134.57 -67.15
CA VAL A 623 97.89 133.37 -66.44
C VAL A 623 97.18 132.35 -67.35
N THR A 624 97.03 132.61 -68.65
CA THR A 624 96.42 131.64 -69.60
C THR A 624 97.36 130.51 -70.02
N THR A 625 98.66 130.62 -69.75
CA THR A 625 99.65 129.62 -70.21
C THR A 625 99.91 128.51 -69.19
N VAL A 626 99.69 128.75 -67.89
CA VAL A 626 99.92 127.73 -66.85
C VAL A 626 98.77 126.73 -66.77
N GLU A 627 97.53 127.15 -67.06
CA GLU A 627 96.35 126.26 -67.04
C GLU A 627 96.38 125.19 -68.13
N ILE A 628 96.98 125.49 -69.30
CA ILE A 628 97.06 124.54 -70.41
C ILE A 628 98.11 123.45 -70.15
N MET A 629 99.22 123.78 -69.48
CA MET A 629 100.27 122.79 -69.15
C MET A 629 99.83 121.80 -68.05
N LYS A 630 98.97 122.21 -67.11
CA LYS A 630 98.54 121.33 -66.02
C LYS A 630 97.46 120.33 -66.46
N ALA A 631 96.59 120.71 -67.40
CA ALA A 631 95.56 119.83 -67.96
C ALA A 631 96.13 118.71 -68.85
N ILE A 632 97.33 118.90 -69.42
CA ILE A 632 97.96 117.92 -70.34
C ILE A 632 98.88 116.94 -69.59
N ALA A 633 99.35 117.25 -68.37
CA ALA A 633 100.24 116.38 -67.60
C ALA A 633 99.53 115.24 -66.83
N GLY A 634 98.21 115.34 -66.58
CA GLY A 634 97.47 114.33 -65.80
C GLY A 634 96.96 113.12 -66.59
N ALA A 635 96.81 113.24 -67.91
CA ALA A 635 96.16 112.23 -68.76
C ALA A 635 97.14 111.18 -69.36
N GLY A 636 98.14 110.74 -68.59
CA GLY A 636 99.24 109.87 -69.04
C GLY A 636 98.82 108.55 -69.72
N LEU A 637 98.70 108.60 -71.06
CA LEU A 637 98.59 107.46 -71.98
C LEU A 637 100.00 106.97 -72.38
N LYS A 638 100.20 105.65 -72.48
CA LYS A 638 101.38 105.05 -73.13
C LYS A 638 101.01 103.79 -73.92
N ILE A 639 101.28 103.87 -75.23
CA ILE A 639 101.25 102.82 -76.28
C ILE A 639 102.70 102.62 -76.72
N THR A 640 103.19 101.38 -76.82
CA THR A 640 103.89 100.78 -77.99
C THR A 640 104.49 99.37 -77.69
N PRO A 641 104.72 98.52 -78.72
CA PRO A 641 104.68 97.04 -78.69
C PRO A 641 105.94 96.36 -79.30
N ASP A 642 105.90 95.02 -79.52
CA ASP A 642 106.46 94.29 -80.68
C ASP A 642 105.99 92.80 -80.64
N VAL A 643 105.27 92.28 -81.65
CA VAL A 643 105.72 91.51 -82.86
C VAL A 643 106.08 90.05 -82.49
N GLN A 644 105.52 88.98 -83.10
CA GLN A 644 105.86 88.55 -84.47
C GLN A 644 104.90 87.50 -85.09
N VAL A 645 104.84 87.58 -86.42
CA VAL A 645 104.09 86.81 -87.43
C VAL A 645 105.10 86.01 -88.27
N THR A 646 104.73 84.80 -88.73
CA THR A 646 105.22 84.14 -89.98
C THR A 646 104.40 82.85 -90.17
N GLY A 647 103.87 82.42 -91.31
CA GLY A 647 103.95 82.88 -92.71
C GLY A 647 104.34 81.71 -93.64
N SER A 648 103.50 81.42 -94.65
CA SER A 648 103.84 80.82 -95.98
C SER A 648 104.22 79.31 -96.04
N ALA A 649 104.02 78.49 -97.09
CA ALA A 649 103.12 78.38 -98.27
C ALA A 649 103.60 77.13 -99.07
N GLY A 650 102.72 76.31 -99.68
CA GLY A 650 103.18 75.26 -100.61
C GLY A 650 102.25 74.08 -100.87
N SER A 651 101.45 74.18 -101.94
CA SER A 651 101.06 73.15 -102.92
C SER A 651 100.73 71.70 -102.50
N ALA A 652 99.47 71.34 -102.77
CA ALA A 652 98.96 70.09 -103.37
C ALA A 652 99.37 68.69 -102.84
N LEU A 653 98.31 67.89 -102.68
CA LEU A 653 98.18 66.43 -102.58
C LEU A 653 98.13 65.80 -101.18
N ASP A 654 96.93 65.24 -100.94
CA ASP A 654 96.67 63.90 -100.37
C ASP A 654 96.49 63.73 -98.86
N GLY A 655 95.49 62.91 -98.51
CA GLY A 655 95.39 62.11 -97.29
C GLY A 655 95.16 62.78 -95.93
N GLY A 656 93.91 62.76 -95.45
CA GLY A 656 93.53 62.21 -94.13
C GLY A 656 93.86 62.93 -92.80
N LEU A 657 92.79 63.07 -92.00
CA LEU A 657 92.69 63.03 -90.51
C LEU A 657 92.85 64.34 -89.68
N MET A 658 91.71 64.67 -89.03
CA MET A 658 91.55 65.22 -87.68
C MET A 658 91.84 66.72 -87.43
N GLN A 659 91.10 67.26 -86.46
CA GLN A 659 91.32 68.50 -85.69
C GLN A 659 90.78 69.81 -86.32
N VAL A 660 89.97 70.61 -85.60
CA VAL A 660 90.48 71.61 -84.64
C VAL A 660 91.62 72.37 -85.32
N ILE A 661 91.41 73.54 -85.89
CA ILE A 661 91.11 74.78 -85.17
C ILE A 661 90.38 75.73 -86.12
N LEU A 662 89.17 76.12 -85.71
CA LEU A 662 88.42 77.32 -86.10
C LEU A 662 88.41 77.71 -87.58
N SER A 663 87.24 77.55 -88.19
CA SER A 663 86.76 78.62 -89.06
C SER A 663 85.25 78.67 -89.09
N ARG A 664 84.74 79.83 -88.68
CA ARG A 664 83.50 80.42 -89.18
C ARG A 664 82.22 79.79 -88.66
N MET A 665 82.00 80.04 -87.38
CA MET A 665 80.76 80.70 -86.99
C MET A 665 80.63 82.01 -87.79
N VAL A 666 79.43 82.25 -88.30
CA VAL A 666 78.90 83.47 -88.94
C VAL A 666 78.79 83.37 -90.47
N GLN A 667 77.52 83.45 -90.88
CA GLN A 667 76.95 83.64 -92.23
C GLN A 667 76.83 82.38 -93.10
N ASP A 668 75.70 81.68 -93.00
CA ASP A 668 74.65 81.86 -94.03
C ASP A 668 73.30 81.21 -93.69
N GLN A 669 72.26 82.03 -93.91
CA GLN A 669 70.97 81.71 -94.55
C GLN A 669 70.03 80.64 -93.97
N THR A 670 69.01 81.16 -93.29
CA THR A 670 67.57 81.04 -93.60
C THR A 670 67.11 80.06 -94.70
N GLY A 671 66.09 79.25 -94.41
CA GLY A 671 65.22 78.68 -95.45
C GLY A 671 64.32 77.49 -95.08
N ILE A 672 63.04 77.77 -94.81
CA ILE A 672 61.80 76.94 -94.80
C ILE A 672 61.77 75.98 -96.04
N PRO A 673 61.14 74.74 -96.11
CA PRO A 673 59.66 74.55 -96.06
C PRO A 673 58.99 73.15 -95.84
N THR A 674 57.67 73.21 -95.55
CA THR A 674 56.51 72.38 -96.02
C THR A 674 56.44 70.84 -95.97
N GLY A 675 55.25 70.33 -95.57
CA GLY A 675 54.50 69.31 -96.34
C GLY A 675 54.25 67.93 -95.67
N GLY A 676 52.98 67.55 -95.46
CA GLY A 676 52.54 66.16 -95.15
C GLY A 676 52.51 65.27 -96.41
N PRO A 677 51.60 64.27 -96.57
CA PRO A 677 51.04 63.23 -95.69
C PRO A 677 51.08 61.81 -96.35
N LYS A 678 50.36 60.81 -95.76
CA LYS A 678 50.03 59.42 -96.23
C LYS A 678 51.02 58.31 -95.79
N GLY A 679 50.61 57.11 -95.38
CA GLY A 679 49.29 56.47 -95.18
C GLY A 679 49.42 54.94 -95.02
N SER A 680 48.28 54.24 -94.82
CA SER A 680 47.99 52.80 -95.16
C SER A 680 48.66 51.72 -94.27
N LYS A 681 48.05 50.60 -93.79
CA LYS A 681 46.81 49.84 -94.07
C LYS A 681 46.65 48.67 -93.06
N ALA A 682 45.41 48.17 -92.93
CA ALA A 682 44.96 46.75 -92.76
C ALA A 682 45.38 45.98 -91.48
N ASP A 683 44.67 45.01 -90.87
CA ASP A 683 43.53 44.10 -91.14
C ASP A 683 42.96 43.68 -89.74
N LYS A 684 41.65 43.43 -89.46
CA LYS A 684 40.71 42.34 -89.83
C LYS A 684 40.81 41.03 -88.99
N ILE A 685 39.62 40.53 -88.56
CA ILE A 685 39.24 39.12 -88.20
C ILE A 685 39.65 38.69 -86.77
N ALA A 686 38.91 37.95 -85.94
CA ALA A 686 37.80 36.99 -86.07
C ALA A 686 36.97 37.01 -84.76
N SER A 687 35.63 36.98 -84.84
CA SER A 687 34.76 35.83 -84.48
C SER A 687 34.80 35.40 -83.02
#